data_AF-A0AAN4YYM0-F1
#
_entry.id   AF-A0AAN4YYM0-F1
#
_cell.length_a   1.000
_cell.length_b   1.000
_cell.length_c   1.000
_cell.angle_alpha   90.00
_cell.angle_beta   90.00
_cell.angle_gamma   90.00
#
_symmetry.space_group_name_H-M   'P 1'
#
loop_
_entity.id
_entity.type
_entity.pdbx_description
1 polymer ?
#
loop_
_entity_poly.entity_id
_entity_poly.type
_entity_poly.pdbx_seq_one_letter_code
_entity_poly.pdbx_strand_id
1 'polypeptide(L)'
;MTDWAHNLREVPAPPTGDRATAKERRRSCRFCRTRKLRCSGTSQCSACKDRQLECVYDQVMAPKGRPEATTIGKERETDHPWRAAPVRSHSDPLLGYRPSESTSVADALNELAADLQERRLGLPPLALPMSPPNAILGYRDLVMVLTQDLIDIPVRRVSILDHLPYFPDDNRIAGNKWDACPQRLNPFEPIPLSRYDIHRTTQLIDVWFATHPLSMGLSKTLFLRSVHDNSCNPLLLAIVLGGAQRELGDVTALEECHALLQWAVSHLHEITTDASDLPTAQALSLLAWHEICQGNVEQAVVYTMYAHRAVTRLIKETSTLVAWDLRQVNGIRLAQVEWEMLHAVGWVTLSLIVWYFTHSEIANDDLPVLAQMHTHPPIDKDNSWILRLDRAADNLSTLTHQGAWIPEIWTISHITAAVVHLRTINPDPIPAHSCWQTQLHQHLRTLRRSRETTSIQYDEAWVALARNARIIEANMEQSVSHTWILVSYQTLLIHLLFPCTGNMPITTSQVQQLSNIIQFFVDHFKIFTTLTTAPSMACRSNRSLVSSYVTGLAACGSAIEKVSIQLQERKPWLEPNTPQVLVHLLDLAAQLDQLFASDTLLADRRWRIVKDRFRRLSMAREDTRTADASGWDAAFSGLPPVISTPAVLPLLGAMDGLPEVPENSLLWSP
;
A
#
# COMPACT_ATOMS: atom_id res chain seq x y z
N MET A 1 0.30 -49.51 26.63
CA MET A 1 1.72 -49.44 26.24
C MET A 1 2.06 -50.69 25.44
N THR A 2 1.81 -50.66 24.13
CA THR A 2 2.29 -51.58 23.07
C THR A 2 1.61 -51.20 21.75
N ASP A 3 2.17 -51.65 20.63
CA ASP A 3 1.54 -51.85 19.32
C ASP A 3 0.97 -50.64 18.55
N TRP A 4 1.86 -49.85 17.94
CA TRP A 4 1.60 -49.14 16.67
C TRP A 4 2.68 -49.46 15.63
N ALA A 5 2.72 -50.72 15.20
CA ALA A 5 3.55 -51.19 14.10
C ALA A 5 2.80 -52.23 13.24
N HIS A 6 1.92 -51.76 12.36
CA HIS A 6 1.53 -52.45 11.10
C HIS A 6 0.55 -51.59 10.29
N ASN A 7 1.00 -51.06 9.15
CA ASN A 7 0.32 -51.09 7.84
C ASN A 7 1.03 -50.19 6.81
N LEU A 8 2.30 -50.51 6.53
CA LEU A 8 2.87 -50.23 5.21
C LEU A 8 2.38 -51.34 4.28
N ARG A 9 1.50 -51.02 3.32
CA ARG A 9 1.23 -51.87 2.16
C ARG A 9 1.61 -51.14 0.88
N GLU A 10 2.76 -51.55 0.36
CA GLU A 10 2.95 -51.90 -1.05
C GLU A 10 2.54 -50.85 -2.09
N VAL A 11 3.50 -49.98 -2.41
CA VAL A 11 3.57 -49.34 -3.73
C VAL A 11 3.85 -50.43 -4.78
N PRO A 12 3.02 -50.62 -5.82
CA PRO A 12 3.32 -51.58 -6.86
C PRO A 12 4.50 -51.11 -7.73
N ALA A 13 5.42 -52.03 -8.01
CA ALA A 13 6.59 -51.78 -8.84
C ALA A 13 6.21 -51.40 -10.28
N PRO A 14 7.04 -50.61 -11.00
CA PRO A 14 6.75 -50.20 -12.37
C PRO A 14 6.78 -51.41 -13.32
N PRO A 15 5.83 -51.53 -14.27
CA PRO A 15 5.88 -52.57 -15.27
C PRO A 15 7.07 -52.32 -16.21
N THR A 16 8.04 -53.23 -16.20
CA THR A 16 9.05 -53.35 -17.24
C THR A 16 8.39 -53.89 -18.51
N GLY A 17 8.15 -53.01 -19.49
CA GLY A 17 7.51 -53.36 -20.76
C GLY A 17 7.64 -52.24 -21.79
N ASP A 18 8.12 -52.61 -22.98
CA ASP A 18 8.65 -51.80 -24.07
C ASP A 18 8.03 -50.42 -24.40
N ARG A 19 8.94 -49.52 -24.82
CA ARG A 19 8.66 -48.18 -25.37
C ARG A 19 7.80 -48.25 -26.65
N ALA A 20 6.51 -48.02 -26.53
CA ALA A 20 5.71 -47.47 -27.62
C ALA A 20 5.58 -45.95 -27.44
N THR A 21 6.26 -45.16 -28.29
CA THR A 21 6.24 -43.69 -28.19
C THR A 21 4.83 -43.14 -28.46
N ALA A 22 4.15 -42.65 -27.41
CA ALA A 22 3.02 -41.77 -27.59
C ALA A 22 3.51 -40.51 -28.32
N LYS A 23 3.12 -40.36 -29.60
CA LYS A 23 3.43 -39.16 -30.38
C LYS A 23 2.68 -37.97 -29.78
N GLU A 24 3.37 -37.21 -28.95
CA GLU A 24 2.96 -35.88 -28.53
C GLU A 24 2.58 -35.07 -29.78
N ARG A 25 1.29 -34.69 -29.88
CA ARG A 25 0.78 -33.97 -31.04
C ARG A 25 1.48 -32.61 -31.11
N ARG A 26 2.39 -32.45 -32.09
CA ARG A 26 3.16 -31.22 -32.32
C ARG A 26 2.26 -29.97 -32.27
N ARG A 27 2.32 -29.24 -31.17
CA ARG A 27 1.59 -27.98 -30.97
C ARG A 27 2.29 -26.88 -31.76
N SER A 28 1.57 -26.23 -32.67
CA SER A 28 2.06 -25.08 -33.45
C SER A 28 1.51 -23.77 -32.88
N CYS A 29 2.36 -22.78 -32.64
CA CYS A 29 1.92 -21.45 -32.22
C CYS A 29 1.03 -20.78 -33.28
N ARG A 30 0.21 -19.79 -32.90
CA ARG A 30 -0.74 -19.10 -33.79
C ARG A 30 -0.06 -18.54 -35.03
N PHE A 31 1.09 -17.87 -34.88
CA PHE A 31 1.88 -17.35 -36.00
C PHE A 31 2.31 -18.46 -36.99
N CYS A 32 2.98 -19.51 -36.51
CA CYS A 32 3.42 -20.62 -37.36
C CYS A 32 2.25 -21.35 -38.02
N ARG A 33 1.13 -21.49 -37.31
CA ARG A 33 -0.11 -22.10 -37.83
C ARG A 33 -0.69 -21.28 -38.98
N THR A 34 -0.82 -19.95 -38.81
CA THR A 34 -1.35 -19.04 -39.84
C THR A 34 -0.42 -18.94 -41.06
N ARG A 35 0.89 -18.86 -40.84
CA ARG A 35 1.90 -18.78 -41.91
C ARG A 35 2.34 -20.15 -42.47
N LYS A 36 1.77 -21.26 -41.99
CA LYS A 36 2.13 -22.66 -42.34
C LYS A 36 3.64 -22.97 -42.17
N LEU A 37 4.29 -22.36 -41.19
CA LEU A 37 5.71 -22.54 -40.87
C LEU A 37 5.92 -23.69 -39.87
N ARG A 38 7.13 -24.26 -39.86
CA ARG A 38 7.52 -25.31 -38.92
C ARG A 38 7.78 -24.72 -37.53
N CYS A 39 6.82 -24.91 -36.61
CA CYS A 39 6.97 -24.58 -35.20
C CYS A 39 7.89 -25.59 -34.49
N SER A 40 8.85 -25.11 -33.69
CA SER A 40 9.70 -25.97 -32.83
C SER A 40 8.98 -26.48 -31.57
N GLY A 41 7.86 -25.89 -31.17
CA GLY A 41 7.08 -26.31 -29.99
C GLY A 41 7.63 -25.84 -28.63
N THR A 42 8.74 -25.12 -28.63
CA THR A 42 9.38 -24.53 -27.44
C THR A 42 8.65 -23.28 -26.95
N SER A 43 8.89 -22.86 -25.69
CA SER A 43 8.25 -21.70 -25.03
C SER A 43 8.17 -20.44 -25.90
N GLN A 44 9.29 -20.08 -26.53
CA GLN A 44 9.32 -19.28 -27.75
C GLN A 44 9.83 -20.20 -28.88
N CYS A 45 9.09 -20.29 -29.99
CA CYS A 45 9.49 -21.13 -31.10
C CYS A 45 10.56 -20.45 -31.97
N SER A 46 11.47 -21.22 -32.59
CA SER A 46 12.59 -20.65 -33.37
C SER A 46 12.11 -19.68 -34.46
N ALA A 47 11.10 -20.08 -35.24
CA ALA A 47 10.55 -19.23 -36.30
C ALA A 47 9.93 -17.91 -35.83
N CYS A 48 9.49 -17.83 -34.56
CA CYS A 48 9.08 -16.60 -33.88
C CYS A 48 10.31 -15.81 -33.39
N LYS A 49 11.25 -16.48 -32.70
CA LYS A 49 12.49 -15.90 -32.18
C LYS A 49 13.34 -15.24 -33.27
N ASP A 50 13.56 -15.93 -34.40
CA ASP A 50 14.33 -15.47 -35.56
C ASP A 50 13.74 -14.20 -36.23
N ARG A 51 12.49 -13.86 -35.92
CA ARG A 51 11.77 -12.71 -36.47
C ARG A 51 11.42 -11.66 -35.42
N GLN A 52 11.90 -11.83 -34.18
CA GLN A 52 11.49 -11.02 -33.02
C GLN A 52 9.96 -10.94 -32.87
N LEU A 53 9.26 -12.02 -33.22
CA LEU A 53 7.82 -12.15 -33.10
C LEU A 53 7.45 -12.93 -31.85
N GLU A 54 6.31 -12.58 -31.27
CA GLU A 54 5.78 -13.21 -30.09
C GLU A 54 5.24 -14.63 -30.38
N CYS A 55 5.30 -15.53 -29.38
CA CYS A 55 4.91 -16.93 -29.53
C CYS A 55 3.72 -17.29 -28.64
N VAL A 56 2.53 -17.39 -29.25
CA VAL A 56 1.24 -17.65 -28.57
C VAL A 56 0.68 -19.03 -28.94
N TYR A 57 0.16 -19.77 -27.95
CA TYR A 57 -0.39 -21.13 -28.14
C TYR A 57 -1.83 -21.25 -27.61
N ASP A 58 -2.79 -21.42 -28.52
CA ASP A 58 -4.21 -21.62 -28.18
C ASP A 58 -4.47 -23.03 -27.62
N GLN A 59 -5.54 -23.21 -26.82
CA GLN A 59 -5.87 -24.51 -26.19
C GLN A 59 -6.60 -25.50 -27.12
N VAL A 60 -7.40 -25.03 -28.09
CA VAL A 60 -8.37 -25.90 -28.78
C VAL A 60 -7.89 -26.40 -30.14
N MET A 61 -7.49 -27.68 -30.20
CA MET A 61 -7.66 -28.50 -31.40
C MET A 61 -8.99 -29.25 -31.31
N ALA A 62 -10.07 -28.60 -31.76
CA ALA A 62 -11.34 -29.28 -31.97
C ALA A 62 -11.12 -30.46 -32.96
N PRO A 63 -11.66 -31.66 -32.69
CA PRO A 63 -11.62 -32.75 -33.66
C PRO A 63 -12.31 -32.30 -34.95
N LYS A 64 -11.69 -32.54 -36.11
CA LYS A 64 -12.32 -32.23 -37.41
C LYS A 64 -13.51 -33.16 -37.65
N GLY A 65 -14.71 -32.67 -37.32
CA GLY A 65 -15.99 -33.19 -37.78
C GLY A 65 -16.55 -32.38 -38.96
N ARG A 66 -17.43 -32.99 -39.74
CA ARG A 66 -18.06 -32.45 -40.95
C ARG A 66 -19.06 -31.32 -40.61
N PRO A 67 -19.23 -30.28 -41.43
CA PRO A 67 -20.24 -29.25 -41.18
C PRO A 67 -21.65 -29.74 -41.52
N GLU A 68 -22.59 -29.58 -40.60
CA GLU A 68 -24.02 -29.44 -40.94
C GLU A 68 -24.37 -27.95 -41.07
N ALA A 69 -25.32 -27.65 -41.95
CA ALA A 69 -25.58 -26.29 -42.41
C ALA A 69 -27.00 -25.83 -42.07
N THR A 70 -27.12 -24.74 -41.30
CA THR A 70 -28.31 -23.88 -41.36
C THR A 70 -28.03 -22.43 -40.92
N THR A 71 -28.50 -21.48 -41.74
CA THR A 71 -28.95 -20.11 -41.42
C THR A 71 -28.07 -19.13 -40.62
N ILE A 72 -27.46 -18.20 -41.37
CA ILE A 72 -27.67 -16.71 -41.30
C ILE A 72 -28.43 -16.21 -40.05
N GLY A 73 -27.96 -15.24 -39.26
CA GLY A 73 -26.68 -14.53 -39.28
C GLY A 73 -26.67 -13.35 -38.29
N LYS A 74 -25.51 -13.05 -37.72
CA LYS A 74 -25.17 -11.79 -37.03
C LYS A 74 -23.65 -11.65 -37.02
N GLU A 75 -23.15 -10.42 -37.08
CA GLU A 75 -21.71 -10.14 -37.19
C GLU A 75 -20.97 -10.51 -35.90
N ARG A 76 -19.70 -10.91 -36.04
CA ARG A 76 -18.86 -11.30 -34.91
C ARG A 76 -18.29 -10.06 -34.22
N GLU A 77 -18.87 -9.69 -33.09
CA GLU A 77 -18.08 -9.10 -32.01
C GLU A 77 -16.95 -10.07 -31.63
N THR A 78 -15.77 -9.53 -31.33
CA THR A 78 -14.60 -10.31 -30.94
C THR A 78 -14.69 -10.72 -29.47
N ASP A 79 -14.80 -12.02 -29.21
CA ASP A 79 -14.83 -12.61 -27.86
C ASP A 79 -13.61 -12.20 -27.02
N HIS A 80 -13.79 -11.24 -26.11
CA HIS A 80 -12.90 -11.06 -24.96
C HIS A 80 -13.28 -12.08 -23.87
N PRO A 81 -12.34 -12.91 -23.37
CA PRO A 81 -12.65 -14.11 -22.59
C PRO A 81 -13.09 -13.84 -21.13
N TRP A 82 -13.40 -12.59 -20.76
CA TRP A 82 -13.83 -12.21 -19.41
C TRP A 82 -15.34 -12.04 -19.24
N ARG A 83 -16.15 -12.25 -20.28
CA ARG A 83 -17.59 -12.53 -20.09
C ARG A 83 -17.77 -13.96 -19.56
N ALA A 84 -17.42 -14.17 -18.29
CA ALA A 84 -17.96 -15.27 -17.52
C ALA A 84 -19.49 -15.11 -17.47
N ALA A 85 -20.23 -16.23 -17.57
CA ALA A 85 -21.68 -16.19 -17.35
C ALA A 85 -21.96 -15.66 -15.93
N PRO A 86 -23.03 -14.85 -15.72
CA PRO A 86 -23.30 -14.24 -14.42
C PRO A 86 -23.63 -15.32 -13.38
N VAL A 87 -22.62 -15.71 -12.61
CA VAL A 87 -22.79 -16.53 -11.41
C VAL A 87 -23.47 -15.64 -10.37
N ARG A 88 -24.75 -15.91 -10.09
CA ARG A 88 -25.51 -15.20 -9.05
C ARG A 88 -24.88 -15.44 -7.67
N SER A 89 -23.97 -14.57 -7.27
CA SER A 89 -23.38 -14.60 -5.93
C SER A 89 -24.24 -13.81 -4.97
N HIS A 90 -24.89 -14.51 -4.05
CA HIS A 90 -25.52 -13.87 -2.89
C HIS A 90 -24.45 -13.23 -1.99
N SER A 91 -24.78 -12.07 -1.41
CA SER A 91 -24.04 -11.33 -0.37
C SER A 91 -22.57 -10.98 -0.64
N ASP A 92 -22.31 -9.67 -0.83
CA ASP A 92 -20.97 -9.10 -0.65
C ASP A 92 -21.06 -7.79 0.15
N PRO A 93 -20.77 -7.80 1.47
CA PRO A 93 -20.99 -6.65 2.36
C PRO A 93 -19.78 -5.72 2.54
N LEU A 94 -18.62 -6.01 1.94
CA LEU A 94 -17.28 -5.63 2.45
C LEU A 94 -16.84 -4.15 2.37
N LEU A 95 -17.77 -3.22 2.09
CA LEU A 95 -17.57 -1.78 2.31
C LEU A 95 -18.86 -1.09 2.80
N GLY A 96 -19.88 -1.84 3.25
CA GLY A 96 -21.22 -1.37 3.61
C GLY A 96 -22.14 -1.00 2.43
N TYR A 97 -21.59 -0.46 1.34
CA TYR A 97 -22.34 -0.04 0.15
C TYR A 97 -22.54 -1.18 -0.88
N ARG A 98 -23.72 -1.24 -1.50
CA ARG A 98 -24.07 -2.21 -2.55
C ARG A 98 -24.83 -1.49 -3.69
N PRO A 99 -24.17 -1.16 -4.81
CA PRO A 99 -24.87 -0.66 -6.00
C PRO A 99 -25.90 -1.66 -6.49
N SER A 100 -26.94 -1.15 -7.12
CA SER A 100 -27.89 -2.00 -7.87
C SER A 100 -27.18 -2.71 -9.03
N GLU A 101 -27.58 -3.95 -9.30
CA GLU A 101 -27.08 -4.69 -10.46
C GLU A 101 -27.52 -3.98 -11.76
N SER A 102 -26.60 -3.79 -12.71
CA SER A 102 -26.83 -3.12 -14.01
C SER A 102 -26.96 -1.58 -14.02
N THR A 103 -26.65 -0.87 -12.93
CA THR A 103 -26.47 0.60 -13.00
C THR A 103 -25.15 0.99 -13.69
N SER A 104 -24.97 2.26 -14.05
CA SER A 104 -23.67 2.73 -14.57
C SER A 104 -22.65 2.85 -13.44
N VAL A 105 -21.36 2.73 -13.77
CA VAL A 105 -20.25 2.94 -12.81
C VAL A 105 -20.31 4.36 -12.25
N ALA A 106 -20.61 5.36 -13.08
CA ALA A 106 -20.75 6.75 -12.63
C ALA A 106 -21.88 6.96 -11.60
N ASP A 107 -23.05 6.33 -11.80
CA ASP A 107 -24.15 6.40 -10.81
C ASP A 107 -23.75 5.71 -9.50
N ALA A 108 -23.10 4.55 -9.59
CA ALA A 108 -22.61 3.81 -8.43
C ALA A 108 -21.49 4.56 -7.67
N LEU A 109 -20.70 5.40 -8.34
CA LEU A 109 -19.75 6.31 -7.71
C LEU A 109 -20.45 7.46 -6.99
N ASN A 110 -21.49 8.05 -7.60
CA ASN A 110 -22.31 9.10 -6.97
C ASN A 110 -23.02 8.60 -5.70
N GLU A 111 -23.60 7.40 -5.74
CA GLU A 111 -24.20 6.74 -4.57
C GLU A 111 -23.15 6.46 -3.46
N LEU A 112 -21.96 5.98 -3.82
CA LEU A 112 -20.86 5.74 -2.89
C LEU A 112 -20.34 7.04 -2.25
N ALA A 113 -20.28 8.13 -3.02
CA ALA A 113 -19.92 9.45 -2.51
C ALA A 113 -20.95 9.97 -1.49
N ALA A 114 -22.25 9.70 -1.70
CA ALA A 114 -23.30 10.05 -0.76
C ALA A 114 -23.18 9.28 0.57
N ASP A 115 -22.95 7.96 0.53
CA ASP A 115 -22.69 7.12 1.72
C ASP A 115 -21.45 7.60 2.49
N LEU A 116 -20.35 7.91 1.80
CA LEU A 116 -19.14 8.46 2.43
C LEU A 116 -19.36 9.84 3.05
N GLN A 117 -20.14 10.69 2.40
CA GLN A 117 -20.50 12.01 2.93
C GLN A 117 -21.39 11.88 4.18
N GLU A 118 -22.32 10.90 4.21
CA GLU A 118 -23.15 10.62 5.38
C GLU A 118 -22.31 10.10 6.56
N ARG A 119 -21.41 9.14 6.34
CA ARG A 119 -20.46 8.62 7.36
C ARG A 119 -19.52 9.67 7.93
N ARG A 120 -19.42 10.85 7.30
CA ARG A 120 -18.62 12.00 7.74
C ARG A 120 -19.40 13.06 8.48
N LEU A 121 -20.73 13.01 8.49
CA LEU A 121 -21.54 13.99 9.22
C LEU A 121 -21.22 13.92 10.71
N GLY A 122 -20.70 15.03 11.26
CA GLY A 122 -20.29 15.14 12.66
C GLY A 122 -18.83 14.77 12.96
N LEU A 123 -18.05 14.32 11.97
CA LEU A 123 -16.60 14.12 12.13
C LEU A 123 -15.81 15.43 11.89
N PRO A 124 -14.65 15.62 12.53
CA PRO A 124 -13.81 16.81 12.31
C PRO A 124 -13.32 16.88 10.84
N PRO A 125 -13.06 18.09 10.31
CA PRO A 125 -12.48 18.25 8.98
C PRO A 125 -11.17 17.48 8.84
N LEU A 126 -10.99 16.86 7.66
CA LEU A 126 -9.75 16.20 7.27
C LEU A 126 -8.51 17.06 7.56
N ALA A 127 -7.64 16.56 8.45
CA ALA A 127 -6.28 17.06 8.58
C ALA A 127 -5.37 16.22 7.66
N LEU A 128 -5.35 16.57 6.37
CA LEU A 128 -4.51 15.92 5.37
C LEU A 128 -3.24 16.72 5.09
N PRO A 129 -2.06 16.08 5.06
CA PRO A 129 -0.81 16.73 4.73
C PRO A 129 -0.70 16.90 3.22
N MET A 130 -1.18 18.05 2.74
CA MET A 130 -0.89 18.47 1.38
C MET A 130 0.20 19.53 1.36
N SER A 131 0.98 19.49 0.29
CA SER A 131 1.91 20.56 -0.09
C SER A 131 1.18 21.91 -0.13
N PRO A 132 1.87 23.05 0.09
CA PRO A 132 1.22 24.38 0.13
C PRO A 132 0.35 24.63 -1.10
N PRO A 133 -0.71 25.46 -1.02
CA PRO A 133 -1.88 25.45 -1.92
C PRO A 133 -1.69 25.68 -3.43
N ASN A 134 -0.46 25.71 -3.95
CA ASN A 134 -0.12 25.72 -5.38
C ASN A 134 0.90 24.62 -5.79
N ALA A 135 1.28 23.72 -4.88
CA ALA A 135 2.31 22.72 -5.10
C ALA A 135 1.69 21.34 -5.38
N ILE A 136 1.58 21.01 -6.67
CA ILE A 136 1.14 19.69 -7.14
C ILE A 136 2.07 18.60 -6.58
N LEU A 137 1.50 17.55 -6.00
CA LEU A 137 2.27 16.39 -5.55
C LEU A 137 2.72 15.55 -6.77
N GLY A 138 3.98 15.14 -6.80
CA GLY A 138 4.47 14.20 -7.80
C GLY A 138 3.86 12.82 -7.58
N TYR A 139 3.53 12.11 -8.67
CA TYR A 139 2.98 10.75 -8.57
C TYR A 139 3.86 9.81 -7.73
N ARG A 140 5.17 10.03 -7.72
CA ARG A 140 6.15 9.28 -6.93
C ARG A 140 6.15 9.66 -5.46
N ASP A 141 5.98 10.95 -5.15
CA ASP A 141 6.03 11.45 -3.78
C ASP A 141 4.87 10.89 -2.95
N LEU A 142 3.73 10.57 -3.57
CA LEU A 142 2.59 9.94 -2.91
C LEU A 142 2.93 8.57 -2.29
N VAL A 143 3.83 7.77 -2.88
CA VAL A 143 4.31 6.51 -2.23
C VAL A 143 4.98 6.81 -0.89
N MET A 144 5.80 7.86 -0.84
CA MET A 144 6.50 8.28 0.37
C MET A 144 5.53 8.88 1.39
N VAL A 145 4.59 9.74 0.96
CA VAL A 145 3.50 10.30 1.80
C VAL A 145 2.74 9.17 2.49
N LEU A 146 2.16 8.25 1.71
CA LEU A 146 1.35 7.15 2.23
C LEU A 146 2.15 6.29 3.22
N THR A 147 3.42 6.02 2.94
CA THR A 147 4.23 5.17 3.82
C THR A 147 4.57 5.85 5.15
N GLN A 148 4.80 7.18 5.16
CA GLN A 148 5.00 7.90 6.42
C GLN A 148 3.69 8.04 7.20
N ASP A 149 2.61 8.49 6.55
CA ASP A 149 1.32 8.75 7.19
C ASP A 149 0.68 7.48 7.79
N LEU A 150 0.82 6.34 7.09
CA LEU A 150 0.39 5.04 7.62
C LEU A 150 1.17 4.63 8.88
N ILE A 151 2.36 5.18 9.15
CA ILE A 151 3.07 4.96 10.43
C ILE A 151 2.69 6.07 11.43
N ASP A 152 2.86 7.34 11.03
CA ASP A 152 2.82 8.51 11.89
C ASP A 152 1.43 8.79 12.52
N ILE A 153 0.33 8.35 11.88
CA ILE A 153 -1.02 8.71 12.32
C ILE A 153 -1.69 7.62 13.19
N PRO A 154 -1.60 6.32 12.88
CA PRO A 154 -2.10 5.28 13.78
C PRO A 154 -1.46 5.36 15.17
N VAL A 155 -0.17 5.72 15.24
CA VAL A 155 0.53 5.87 16.53
C VAL A 155 -0.02 7.01 17.38
N ARG A 156 -0.59 8.09 16.78
CA ARG A 156 -1.29 9.16 17.51
C ARG A 156 -2.48 8.63 18.33
N ARG A 157 -3.13 7.56 17.87
CA ARG A 157 -4.29 6.94 18.55
C ARG A 157 -3.87 5.86 19.54
N VAL A 158 -2.83 5.11 19.19
CA VAL A 158 -2.35 3.96 19.98
C VAL A 158 -1.52 4.42 21.18
N SER A 159 -0.73 5.50 21.08
CA SER A 159 0.37 5.79 22.00
C SER A 159 0.34 7.18 22.65
N ILE A 160 0.80 7.26 23.91
CA ILE A 160 1.02 8.52 24.66
C ILE A 160 2.37 9.19 24.37
N LEU A 161 3.17 8.65 23.45
CA LEU A 161 4.44 9.24 23.04
C LEU A 161 4.23 10.39 22.04
N ASP A 162 5.16 11.34 22.03
CA ASP A 162 5.18 12.38 21.03
C ASP A 162 5.46 11.75 19.65
N HIS A 163 4.53 11.95 18.73
CA HIS A 163 4.74 11.69 17.31
C HIS A 163 5.34 12.94 16.68
N LEU A 164 6.37 12.78 15.83
CA LEU A 164 6.97 13.88 15.09
C LEU A 164 6.60 13.73 13.60
N PRO A 165 5.45 14.26 13.17
CA PRO A 165 4.90 13.93 11.86
C PRO A 165 5.84 14.40 10.75
N TYR A 166 6.02 13.59 9.71
CA TYR A 166 6.87 13.98 8.58
C TYR A 166 6.36 15.25 7.90
N PHE A 167 5.04 15.47 7.87
CA PHE A 167 4.39 16.69 7.39
C PHE A 167 3.81 17.53 8.54
N PRO A 168 3.98 18.87 8.55
CA PRO A 168 3.35 19.72 9.56
C PRO A 168 1.83 19.78 9.38
N ASP A 169 1.09 19.82 10.48
CA ASP A 169 -0.39 19.87 10.50
C ASP A 169 -0.98 21.19 9.94
N ASP A 170 -0.13 22.20 9.65
CA ASP A 170 -0.52 23.59 9.31
C ASP A 170 -1.17 23.80 7.93
N ASN A 171 -1.20 22.80 7.04
CA ASN A 171 -1.88 22.88 5.74
C ASN A 171 -3.12 21.97 5.68
N ARG A 172 -4.12 22.26 6.52
CA ARG A 172 -5.47 21.68 6.38
C ARG A 172 -6.11 22.14 5.07
N ILE A 173 -5.93 21.39 3.99
CA ILE A 173 -6.83 21.47 2.84
C ILE A 173 -8.12 20.74 3.24
N ALA A 174 -9.21 21.48 3.39
CA ALA A 174 -10.53 20.89 3.45
C ALA A 174 -10.76 20.11 2.16
N GLY A 175 -11.04 18.82 2.24
CA GLY A 175 -11.34 18.00 1.07
C GLY A 175 -12.46 18.67 0.27
N ASN A 176 -12.19 19.00 -1.00
CA ASN A 176 -13.20 19.48 -1.92
C ASN A 176 -14.35 18.47 -1.95
N LYS A 177 -15.60 18.94 -2.10
CA LYS A 177 -16.74 18.03 -2.23
C LYS A 177 -16.53 17.09 -3.42
N TRP A 178 -17.12 15.90 -3.36
CA TRP A 178 -17.25 15.04 -4.54
C TRP A 178 -17.90 15.82 -5.68
N ASP A 179 -17.19 15.93 -6.80
CA ASP A 179 -17.73 16.46 -8.02
C ASP A 179 -18.32 15.29 -8.81
N ALA A 180 -19.65 15.34 -9.00
CA ALA A 180 -20.37 14.32 -9.75
C ALA A 180 -19.73 14.12 -11.13
N CYS A 181 -19.62 12.86 -11.56
CA CYS A 181 -18.99 12.54 -12.84
C CYS A 181 -19.61 13.40 -13.96
N PRO A 182 -18.80 14.12 -14.76
CA PRO A 182 -19.33 14.94 -15.84
C PRO A 182 -20.20 14.11 -16.77
N GLN A 183 -21.39 14.64 -17.05
CA GLN A 183 -22.25 14.08 -18.08
C GLN A 183 -21.47 13.98 -19.41
N ARG A 184 -21.91 13.07 -20.27
CA ARG A 184 -21.27 12.78 -21.55
C ARG A 184 -20.92 14.08 -22.28
N LEU A 185 -19.63 14.25 -22.59
CA LEU A 185 -19.14 15.32 -23.46
C LEU A 185 -19.93 15.33 -24.77
N ASN A 186 -20.03 16.50 -25.42
CA ASN A 186 -20.89 16.68 -26.58
C ASN A 186 -20.58 15.60 -27.63
N PRO A 187 -21.57 14.92 -28.27
CA PRO A 187 -21.31 13.82 -29.21
C PRO A 187 -20.57 14.25 -30.50
N PHE A 188 -20.24 15.54 -30.62
CA PHE A 188 -19.44 16.15 -31.69
C PHE A 188 -18.02 16.51 -31.25
N GLU A 189 -17.65 16.31 -29.98
CA GLU A 189 -16.29 16.55 -29.52
C GLU A 189 -15.31 15.50 -30.07
N PRO A 190 -14.12 15.90 -30.55
CA PRO A 190 -13.16 14.97 -31.12
C PRO A 190 -12.56 14.09 -30.03
N ILE A 191 -12.76 12.77 -30.15
CA ILE A 191 -12.17 11.74 -29.27
C ILE A 191 -10.66 12.01 -29.11
N PRO A 192 -10.14 12.35 -27.91
CA PRO A 192 -8.75 12.76 -27.75
C PRO A 192 -7.74 11.69 -28.21
N LEU A 193 -8.07 10.41 -28.02
CA LEU A 193 -7.29 9.26 -28.50
C LEU A 193 -7.06 9.27 -30.02
N SER A 194 -7.95 9.87 -30.82
CA SER A 194 -7.78 9.95 -32.28
C SER A 194 -6.59 10.81 -32.74
N ARG A 195 -6.03 11.64 -31.84
CA ARG A 195 -4.83 12.46 -32.07
C ARG A 195 -3.52 11.67 -31.99
N TYR A 196 -3.58 10.41 -31.55
CA TYR A 196 -2.40 9.58 -31.26
C TYR A 196 -2.32 8.46 -32.29
N ASP A 197 -1.24 8.44 -33.07
CA ASP A 197 -0.92 7.29 -33.91
C ASP A 197 -0.31 6.16 -33.07
N ILE A 198 -0.14 4.98 -33.68
CA ILE A 198 0.41 3.81 -32.99
C ILE A 198 1.82 4.07 -32.45
N HIS A 199 2.63 4.90 -33.13
CA HIS A 199 4.02 5.14 -32.74
C HIS A 199 4.11 6.03 -31.50
N ARG A 200 3.40 7.17 -31.50
CA ARG A 200 3.28 8.07 -30.36
C ARG A 200 2.61 7.38 -29.17
N THR A 201 1.62 6.51 -29.42
CA THR A 201 1.00 5.68 -28.40
C THR A 201 2.02 4.77 -27.71
N THR A 202 2.82 4.00 -28.47
CA THR A 202 3.88 3.16 -27.90
C THR A 202 4.93 3.97 -27.13
N GLN A 203 5.37 5.13 -27.65
CA GLN A 203 6.34 6.00 -26.97
C GLN A 203 5.82 6.53 -25.62
N LEU A 204 4.56 6.98 -25.55
CA LEU A 204 3.96 7.46 -24.29
C LEU A 204 3.73 6.31 -23.30
N ILE A 205 3.41 5.11 -23.77
CA ILE A 205 3.37 3.90 -22.94
C ILE A 205 4.77 3.61 -22.35
N ASP A 206 5.84 3.69 -23.15
CA ASP A 206 7.23 3.56 -22.66
C ASP A 206 7.56 4.58 -21.57
N VAL A 207 7.21 5.86 -21.77
CA VAL A 207 7.38 6.92 -20.77
C VAL A 207 6.65 6.56 -19.48
N TRP A 208 5.36 6.21 -19.56
CA TRP A 208 4.53 5.88 -18.38
C TRP A 208 5.08 4.69 -17.58
N PHE A 209 5.47 3.60 -18.27
CA PHE A 209 6.05 2.43 -17.60
C PHE A 209 7.46 2.68 -17.04
N ALA A 210 8.19 3.68 -17.54
CA ALA A 210 9.44 4.14 -16.93
C ALA A 210 9.23 5.06 -15.71
N THR A 211 8.06 5.72 -15.60
CA THR A 211 7.86 6.79 -14.62
C THR A 211 6.97 6.44 -13.44
N HIS A 212 5.83 5.81 -13.70
CA HIS A 212 4.69 5.71 -12.77
C HIS A 212 4.86 4.60 -11.71
N PRO A 213 4.58 4.85 -10.42
CA PRO A 213 4.73 3.84 -9.37
C PRO A 213 3.74 2.68 -9.52
N LEU A 214 2.52 2.96 -10.01
CA LEU A 214 1.51 1.93 -10.25
C LEU A 214 1.74 1.13 -11.55
N SER A 215 2.91 1.24 -12.17
CA SER A 215 3.32 0.40 -13.31
C SER A 215 3.35 -1.10 -12.99
N MET A 216 3.46 -1.47 -11.70
CA MET A 216 3.32 -2.84 -11.21
C MET A 216 1.87 -3.37 -11.19
N GLY A 217 0.88 -2.49 -11.36
CA GLY A 217 -0.53 -2.87 -11.50
C GLY A 217 -0.93 -3.29 -12.91
N LEU A 218 -0.05 -3.12 -13.92
CA LEU A 218 -0.27 -3.43 -15.33
C LEU A 218 0.90 -4.26 -15.89
N SER A 219 0.68 -5.06 -16.94
CA SER A 219 1.78 -5.60 -17.77
C SER A 219 1.91 -4.79 -19.05
N LYS A 220 3.11 -4.26 -19.29
CA LYS A 220 3.44 -3.55 -20.51
C LYS A 220 3.26 -4.43 -21.74
N THR A 221 3.68 -5.69 -21.67
CA THR A 221 3.50 -6.67 -22.76
C THR A 221 2.04 -6.88 -23.11
N LEU A 222 1.16 -7.11 -22.12
CA LEU A 222 -0.26 -7.33 -22.40
C LEU A 222 -0.95 -6.05 -22.89
N PHE A 223 -0.52 -4.88 -22.40
CA PHE A 223 -1.08 -3.59 -22.77
C PHE A 223 -0.68 -3.15 -24.18
N LEU A 224 0.60 -3.24 -24.55
CA LEU A 224 1.04 -2.96 -25.93
C LEU A 224 0.35 -3.87 -26.95
N ARG A 225 0.08 -5.13 -26.56
CA ARG A 225 -0.64 -6.07 -27.42
C ARG A 225 -2.11 -5.73 -27.61
N SER A 226 -2.83 -5.37 -26.54
CA SER A 226 -4.23 -4.97 -26.69
C SER A 226 -4.34 -3.69 -27.53
N VAL A 227 -3.36 -2.79 -27.45
CA VAL A 227 -3.26 -1.64 -28.37
C VAL A 227 -3.03 -2.09 -29.82
N HIS A 228 -2.06 -2.97 -30.09
CA HIS A 228 -1.79 -3.48 -31.44
C HIS A 228 -2.94 -4.31 -32.05
N ASP A 229 -3.66 -5.07 -31.23
CA ASP A 229 -4.82 -5.88 -31.63
C ASP A 229 -6.12 -5.05 -31.71
N ASN A 230 -6.07 -3.73 -31.47
CA ASN A 230 -7.24 -2.81 -31.36
C ASN A 230 -8.29 -3.28 -30.35
N SER A 231 -7.84 -3.91 -29.27
CA SER A 231 -8.62 -4.56 -28.23
C SER A 231 -8.39 -3.95 -26.83
N CYS A 232 -7.69 -2.80 -26.77
CA CYS A 232 -7.40 -2.11 -25.51
C CYS A 232 -8.66 -1.43 -24.97
N ASN A 233 -8.88 -1.51 -23.65
CA ASN A 233 -9.87 -0.68 -22.99
C ASN A 233 -9.48 0.81 -23.20
N PRO A 234 -10.35 1.64 -23.82
CA PRO A 234 -9.95 2.98 -24.23
C PRO A 234 -9.88 3.97 -23.06
N LEU A 235 -10.63 3.76 -21.96
CA LEU A 235 -10.49 4.57 -20.75
C LEU A 235 -9.11 4.36 -20.14
N LEU A 236 -8.68 3.10 -19.98
CA LEU A 236 -7.35 2.78 -19.47
C LEU A 236 -6.24 3.35 -20.37
N LEU A 237 -6.43 3.31 -21.69
CA LEU A 237 -5.49 3.94 -22.63
C LEU A 237 -5.41 5.45 -22.45
N ALA A 238 -6.55 6.15 -22.36
CA ALA A 238 -6.56 7.59 -22.15
C ALA A 238 -5.87 7.99 -20.84
N ILE A 239 -6.08 7.24 -19.74
CA ILE A 239 -5.48 7.52 -18.44
C ILE A 239 -3.96 7.24 -18.44
N VAL A 240 -3.50 6.15 -19.08
CA VAL A 240 -2.06 5.86 -19.22
C VAL A 240 -1.36 6.93 -20.07
N LEU A 241 -1.96 7.33 -21.20
CA LEU A 241 -1.42 8.39 -22.05
C LEU A 241 -1.44 9.76 -21.34
N GLY A 242 -2.52 10.10 -20.61
CA GLY A 242 -2.59 11.33 -19.82
C GLY A 242 -1.55 11.35 -18.71
N GLY A 243 -1.33 10.22 -18.03
CA GLY A 243 -0.25 10.06 -17.06
C GLY A 243 1.15 10.23 -17.68
N ALA A 244 1.36 9.75 -18.91
CA ALA A 244 2.62 9.95 -19.65
C ALA A 244 2.84 11.44 -19.98
N GLN A 245 1.79 12.12 -20.47
CA GLN A 245 1.83 13.54 -20.82
C GLN A 245 2.16 14.41 -19.58
N ARG A 246 1.57 14.10 -18.41
CA ARG A 246 1.92 14.78 -17.15
C ARG A 246 3.41 14.71 -16.81
N GLU A 247 4.06 13.58 -17.09
CA GLU A 247 5.50 13.39 -16.80
C GLU A 247 6.41 14.10 -17.81
N LEU A 248 5.91 14.51 -18.98
CA LEU A 248 6.61 15.45 -19.87
C LEU A 248 6.56 16.88 -19.32
N GLY A 249 5.46 17.25 -18.66
CA GLY A 249 5.37 18.43 -17.77
C GLY A 249 5.33 19.79 -18.46
N ASP A 250 5.42 19.87 -19.79
CA ASP A 250 5.17 21.12 -20.53
C ASP A 250 3.68 21.49 -20.53
N VAL A 251 3.39 22.77 -20.79
CA VAL A 251 2.01 23.31 -20.73
C VAL A 251 1.05 22.56 -21.67
N THR A 252 1.50 22.21 -22.88
CA THR A 252 0.66 21.51 -23.86
C THR A 252 0.43 20.05 -23.50
N ALA A 253 1.42 19.40 -22.87
CA ALA A 253 1.28 18.06 -22.34
C ALA A 253 0.36 18.04 -21.09
N LEU A 254 0.39 19.08 -20.26
CA LEU A 254 -0.56 19.23 -19.16
C LEU A 254 -2.00 19.49 -19.65
N GLU A 255 -2.19 20.27 -20.71
CA GLU A 255 -3.50 20.45 -21.35
C GLU A 255 -4.03 19.13 -21.95
N GLU A 256 -3.21 18.39 -22.69
CA GLU A 256 -3.56 17.07 -23.23
C GLU A 256 -3.81 16.03 -22.11
N CYS A 257 -3.09 16.10 -21.00
CA CYS A 257 -3.33 15.29 -19.81
C CYS A 257 -4.75 15.52 -19.26
N HIS A 258 -5.14 16.77 -19.03
CA HIS A 258 -6.49 17.10 -18.55
C HIS A 258 -7.57 16.66 -19.54
N ALA A 259 -7.37 16.89 -20.84
CA ALA A 259 -8.33 16.48 -21.88
C ALA A 259 -8.53 14.95 -21.93
N LEU A 260 -7.45 14.17 -21.82
CA LEU A 260 -7.52 12.71 -21.78
C LEU A 260 -8.21 12.17 -20.52
N LEU A 261 -7.94 12.77 -19.35
CA LEU A 261 -8.54 12.35 -18.09
C LEU A 261 -10.02 12.75 -18.00
N GLN A 262 -10.39 13.98 -18.36
CA GLN A 262 -11.79 14.41 -18.42
C GLN A 262 -12.62 13.53 -19.35
N TRP A 263 -12.07 13.20 -20.53
CA TRP A 263 -12.71 12.26 -21.46
C TRP A 263 -12.86 10.87 -20.85
N ALA A 264 -11.85 10.33 -20.17
CA ALA A 264 -11.95 9.02 -19.52
C ALA A 264 -13.04 8.99 -18.43
N VAL A 265 -13.15 10.04 -17.61
CA VAL A 265 -14.18 10.15 -16.57
C VAL A 265 -15.58 10.26 -17.17
N SER A 266 -15.79 11.04 -18.25
CA SER A 266 -17.13 11.17 -18.86
C SER A 266 -17.68 9.86 -19.45
N HIS A 267 -16.81 8.88 -19.73
CA HIS A 267 -17.19 7.57 -20.27
C HIS A 267 -17.49 6.52 -19.17
N LEU A 268 -17.35 6.86 -17.88
CA LEU A 268 -17.77 5.98 -16.77
C LEU A 268 -19.28 5.73 -16.74
N HIS A 269 -20.09 6.59 -17.37
CA HIS A 269 -21.53 6.36 -17.58
C HIS A 269 -21.82 5.21 -18.56
N GLU A 270 -20.86 4.82 -19.42
CA GLU A 270 -21.06 3.79 -20.45
C GLU A 270 -20.71 2.38 -19.95
N ILE A 271 -20.08 2.27 -18.78
CA ILE A 271 -19.71 0.99 -18.15
C ILE A 271 -20.79 0.64 -17.13
N THR A 272 -21.32 -0.59 -17.18
CA THR A 272 -22.26 -1.11 -16.18
C THR A 272 -21.54 -1.81 -15.04
N THR A 273 -22.16 -1.85 -13.85
CA THR A 273 -21.53 -2.41 -12.63
C THR A 273 -21.15 -3.89 -12.76
N ASP A 274 -21.89 -4.68 -13.56
CA ASP A 274 -21.61 -6.09 -13.87
C ASP A 274 -20.47 -6.27 -14.88
N ALA A 275 -20.32 -5.33 -15.82
CA ALA A 275 -19.27 -5.32 -16.84
C ALA A 275 -17.91 -4.80 -16.34
N SER A 276 -17.82 -4.36 -15.07
CA SER A 276 -16.61 -3.80 -14.46
C SER A 276 -15.42 -4.78 -14.43
N ASP A 277 -14.49 -4.64 -15.37
CA ASP A 277 -13.36 -5.54 -15.56
C ASP A 277 -12.07 -5.06 -14.86
N LEU A 278 -10.99 -5.86 -14.95
CA LEU A 278 -9.67 -5.48 -14.42
C LEU A 278 -9.18 -4.14 -15.00
N PRO A 279 -9.27 -3.87 -16.32
CA PRO A 279 -9.02 -2.54 -16.88
C PRO A 279 -9.83 -1.41 -16.25
N THR A 280 -11.11 -1.62 -15.93
CA THR A 280 -11.94 -0.63 -15.23
C THR A 280 -11.41 -0.35 -13.82
N ALA A 281 -11.04 -1.40 -13.08
CA ALA A 281 -10.44 -1.25 -11.75
C ALA A 281 -9.06 -0.56 -11.79
N GLN A 282 -8.23 -0.90 -12.79
CA GLN A 282 -6.94 -0.24 -13.05
C GLN A 282 -7.15 1.24 -13.35
N ALA A 283 -8.06 1.57 -14.28
CA ALA A 283 -8.41 2.94 -14.66
C ALA A 283 -8.82 3.78 -13.44
N LEU A 284 -9.75 3.28 -12.63
CA LEU A 284 -10.21 3.97 -11.41
C LEU A 284 -9.09 4.10 -10.36
N SER A 285 -8.20 3.11 -10.20
CA SER A 285 -7.05 3.22 -9.30
C SER A 285 -6.02 4.27 -9.75
N LEU A 286 -5.86 4.46 -11.07
CA LEU A 286 -4.98 5.48 -11.64
C LEU A 286 -5.60 6.89 -11.56
N LEU A 287 -6.92 7.01 -11.78
CA LEU A 287 -7.66 8.24 -11.52
C LEU A 287 -7.56 8.64 -10.05
N ALA A 288 -7.80 7.71 -9.12
CA ALA A 288 -7.61 7.95 -7.70
C ALA A 288 -6.21 8.48 -7.36
N TRP A 289 -5.16 7.87 -7.91
CA TRP A 289 -3.78 8.32 -7.72
C TRP A 289 -3.55 9.74 -8.26
N HIS A 290 -4.15 10.08 -9.40
CA HIS A 290 -4.12 11.43 -9.96
C HIS A 290 -4.80 12.45 -9.04
N GLU A 291 -6.05 12.17 -8.63
CA GLU A 291 -6.86 13.08 -7.82
C GLU A 291 -6.21 13.39 -6.47
N ILE A 292 -5.62 12.41 -5.77
CA ILE A 292 -4.84 12.68 -4.54
C ILE A 292 -3.67 13.61 -4.85
N CYS A 293 -2.98 13.38 -5.96
CA CYS A 293 -1.87 14.23 -6.36
C CYS A 293 -2.30 15.64 -6.80
N GLN A 294 -3.59 15.90 -7.02
CA GLN A 294 -4.18 17.23 -7.21
C GLN A 294 -4.82 17.82 -5.92
N GLY A 295 -4.94 17.04 -4.85
CA GLY A 295 -5.61 17.44 -3.60
C GLY A 295 -7.12 17.15 -3.57
N ASN A 296 -7.68 16.53 -4.62
CA ASN A 296 -9.09 16.16 -4.74
C ASN A 296 -9.38 14.84 -4.01
N VAL A 297 -9.16 14.81 -2.70
CA VAL A 297 -9.10 13.55 -1.94
C VAL A 297 -10.45 12.85 -1.79
N GLU A 298 -11.57 13.58 -1.81
CA GLU A 298 -12.92 12.96 -1.86
C GLU A 298 -13.19 12.29 -3.22
N GLN A 299 -12.75 12.91 -4.32
CA GLN A 299 -12.82 12.28 -5.65
C GLN A 299 -12.00 10.99 -5.68
N ALA A 300 -10.78 11.07 -5.13
CA ALA A 300 -9.88 9.95 -5.08
C ALA A 300 -10.39 8.75 -4.27
N VAL A 301 -10.94 8.98 -3.07
CA VAL A 301 -11.38 7.86 -2.22
C VAL A 301 -12.56 7.11 -2.84
N VAL A 302 -13.48 7.81 -3.50
CA VAL A 302 -14.65 7.21 -4.15
C VAL A 302 -14.19 6.31 -5.31
N TYR A 303 -13.28 6.80 -6.17
CA TYR A 303 -12.62 5.98 -7.18
C TYR A 303 -11.84 4.80 -6.58
N THR A 304 -11.11 5.02 -5.48
CA THR A 304 -10.31 3.99 -4.79
C THR A 304 -11.20 2.86 -4.26
N MET A 305 -12.27 3.20 -3.55
CA MET A 305 -13.19 2.23 -2.94
C MET A 305 -13.94 1.43 -3.99
N TYR A 306 -14.35 2.06 -5.10
CA TYR A 306 -14.94 1.33 -6.22
C TYR A 306 -13.92 0.41 -6.91
N ALA A 307 -12.70 0.90 -7.18
CA ALA A 307 -11.63 0.07 -7.75
C ALA A 307 -11.32 -1.14 -6.87
N HIS A 308 -11.25 -0.95 -5.56
CA HIS A 308 -11.04 -2.02 -4.58
C HIS A 308 -12.18 -3.06 -4.57
N ARG A 309 -13.44 -2.59 -4.64
CA ARG A 309 -14.62 -3.44 -4.78
C ARG A 309 -14.55 -4.30 -6.06
N ALA A 310 -14.19 -3.70 -7.20
CA ALA A 310 -14.04 -4.42 -8.46
C ALA A 310 -12.93 -5.48 -8.37
N VAL A 311 -11.77 -5.13 -7.78
CA VAL A 311 -10.67 -6.08 -7.56
C VAL A 311 -11.08 -7.24 -6.65
N THR A 312 -11.72 -6.97 -5.51
CA THR A 312 -12.11 -8.04 -4.56
C THR A 312 -13.15 -8.99 -5.16
N ARG A 313 -14.10 -8.49 -5.95
CA ARG A 313 -15.00 -9.31 -6.77
C ARG A 313 -14.22 -10.20 -7.76
N LEU A 314 -13.34 -9.59 -8.56
CA LEU A 314 -12.55 -10.31 -9.56
C LEU A 314 -11.61 -11.35 -8.94
N ILE A 315 -11.03 -11.09 -7.76
CA ILE A 315 -10.23 -12.07 -7.01
C ILE A 315 -11.08 -13.28 -6.61
N LYS A 316 -12.29 -13.07 -6.07
CA LYS A 316 -13.21 -14.17 -5.70
C LYS A 316 -13.55 -15.03 -6.90
N GLU A 317 -13.97 -14.42 -8.01
CA GLU A 317 -14.30 -15.09 -9.27
C GLU A 317 -13.09 -15.87 -9.84
N THR A 318 -11.92 -15.22 -9.88
CA THR A 318 -10.70 -15.76 -10.48
C THR A 318 -10.05 -16.86 -9.64
N SER A 319 -10.21 -16.85 -8.31
CA SER A 319 -9.54 -17.76 -7.36
C SER A 319 -9.70 -19.25 -7.66
N THR A 320 -10.84 -19.65 -8.25
CA THR A 320 -11.11 -21.04 -8.64
C THR A 320 -10.60 -21.40 -10.04
N LEU A 321 -10.32 -20.40 -10.88
CA LEU A 321 -10.05 -20.55 -12.31
C LEU A 321 -8.55 -20.49 -12.66
N VAL A 322 -7.71 -19.85 -11.84
CA VAL A 322 -6.25 -19.74 -12.08
C VAL A 322 -5.58 -21.10 -12.32
N ALA A 323 -6.04 -22.15 -11.64
CA ALA A 323 -5.48 -23.50 -11.76
C ALA A 323 -5.71 -24.15 -13.13
N TRP A 324 -6.73 -23.70 -13.89
CA TRP A 324 -7.15 -24.29 -15.16
C TRP A 324 -6.84 -23.41 -16.37
N ASP A 325 -6.39 -22.17 -16.18
CA ASP A 325 -5.96 -21.34 -17.29
C ASP A 325 -4.55 -21.73 -17.81
N LEU A 326 -4.55 -22.34 -18.99
CA LEU A 326 -3.35 -22.72 -19.73
C LEU A 326 -2.98 -21.70 -20.84
N ARG A 327 -3.62 -20.51 -20.88
CA ARG A 327 -3.21 -19.42 -21.79
C ARG A 327 -1.76 -19.03 -21.47
N GLN A 328 -0.90 -19.08 -22.47
CA GLN A 328 0.52 -18.76 -22.32
C GLN A 328 1.05 -17.87 -23.43
N VAL A 329 1.99 -17.03 -23.03
CA VAL A 329 2.66 -16.04 -23.88
C VAL A 329 4.16 -16.14 -23.60
N ASN A 330 4.94 -16.45 -24.64
CA ASN A 330 6.39 -16.71 -24.53
C ASN A 330 6.73 -17.76 -23.43
N GLY A 331 5.81 -18.69 -23.17
CA GLY A 331 5.91 -19.73 -22.13
C GLY A 331 5.45 -19.33 -20.72
N ILE A 332 4.96 -18.10 -20.52
CA ILE A 332 4.50 -17.58 -19.22
C ILE A 332 2.96 -17.61 -19.17
N ARG A 333 2.39 -18.07 -18.04
CA ARG A 333 0.93 -18.23 -17.85
C ARG A 333 0.26 -16.89 -17.60
N LEU A 334 -0.78 -16.57 -18.38
CA LEU A 334 -1.48 -15.29 -18.28
C LEU A 334 -2.21 -15.11 -16.94
N ALA A 335 -2.94 -16.12 -16.47
CA ALA A 335 -3.62 -16.02 -15.18
C ALA A 335 -2.68 -15.72 -13.99
N GLN A 336 -1.38 -16.05 -14.05
CA GLN A 336 -0.43 -15.67 -13.00
C GLN A 336 -0.06 -14.18 -13.06
N VAL A 337 0.08 -13.64 -14.27
CA VAL A 337 0.36 -12.22 -14.54
C VAL A 337 -0.86 -11.36 -14.19
N GLU A 338 -2.08 -11.81 -14.54
CA GLU A 338 -3.35 -11.15 -14.22
C GLU A 338 -3.66 -11.22 -12.71
N TRP A 339 -3.33 -12.32 -12.04
CA TRP A 339 -3.44 -12.48 -10.57
C TRP A 339 -2.48 -11.56 -9.80
N GLU A 340 -1.25 -11.38 -10.30
CA GLU A 340 -0.29 -10.42 -9.75
C GLU A 340 -0.79 -8.97 -9.87
N MET A 341 -1.38 -8.60 -11.02
CA MET A 341 -2.01 -7.28 -11.19
C MET A 341 -3.18 -7.05 -10.23
N LEU A 342 -4.09 -8.02 -10.09
CA LEU A 342 -5.23 -7.93 -9.17
C LEU A 342 -4.75 -7.68 -7.73
N HIS A 343 -3.73 -8.39 -7.27
CA HIS A 343 -3.18 -8.17 -5.94
C HIS A 343 -2.41 -6.85 -5.81
N ALA A 344 -1.66 -6.41 -6.82
CA ALA A 344 -0.98 -5.13 -6.80
C ALA A 344 -1.96 -3.95 -6.72
N VAL A 345 -3.00 -3.92 -7.57
CA VAL A 345 -4.07 -2.90 -7.52
C VAL A 345 -4.85 -3.00 -6.21
N GLY A 346 -5.12 -4.21 -5.74
CA GLY A 346 -5.81 -4.48 -4.47
C GLY A 346 -5.08 -3.90 -3.26
N TRP A 347 -3.77 -4.11 -3.14
CA TRP A 347 -2.97 -3.52 -2.06
C TRP A 347 -2.89 -2.01 -2.14
N VAL A 348 -2.60 -1.45 -3.32
CA VAL A 348 -2.53 0.02 -3.51
C VAL A 348 -3.84 0.69 -3.12
N THR A 349 -4.96 0.16 -3.60
CA THR A 349 -6.29 0.71 -3.25
C THR A 349 -6.61 0.53 -1.77
N LEU A 350 -6.25 -0.60 -1.16
CA LEU A 350 -6.40 -0.78 0.29
C LEU A 350 -5.57 0.22 1.10
N SER A 351 -4.31 0.47 0.70
CA SER A 351 -3.44 1.46 1.35
C SER A 351 -4.06 2.85 1.36
N LEU A 352 -4.65 3.26 0.24
CA LEU A 352 -5.37 4.54 0.11
C LEU A 352 -6.63 4.59 0.98
N ILE A 353 -7.45 3.54 1.02
CA ILE A 353 -8.64 3.45 1.89
C ILE A 353 -8.23 3.54 3.37
N VAL A 354 -7.20 2.79 3.76
CA VAL A 354 -6.71 2.73 5.14
C VAL A 354 -6.12 4.07 5.55
N TRP A 355 -5.32 4.71 4.70
CA TRP A 355 -4.80 6.07 4.90
C TRP A 355 -5.94 7.08 5.10
N TYR A 356 -6.90 7.13 4.17
CA TYR A 356 -8.04 8.04 4.23
C TYR A 356 -8.91 7.85 5.48
N PHE A 357 -9.30 6.61 5.82
CA PHE A 357 -10.05 6.34 7.05
C PHE A 357 -9.19 6.57 8.30
N THR A 358 -7.87 6.52 8.20
CA THR A 358 -6.98 6.85 9.32
C THR A 358 -6.99 8.36 9.55
N HIS A 359 -6.94 9.20 8.52
CA HIS A 359 -7.12 10.65 8.67
C HIS A 359 -8.55 11.06 9.09
N SER A 360 -9.57 10.43 8.52
CA SER A 360 -10.98 10.82 8.72
C SER A 360 -11.58 10.38 10.06
N GLU A 361 -10.84 9.61 10.88
CA GLU A 361 -11.34 8.93 12.10
C GLU A 361 -12.47 7.90 11.87
N ILE A 362 -12.87 7.65 10.61
CA ILE A 362 -13.91 6.69 10.23
C ILE A 362 -13.50 5.27 10.64
N ALA A 363 -14.28 4.66 11.53
CA ALA A 363 -14.18 3.24 11.85
C ALA A 363 -14.77 2.38 10.70
N ASN A 364 -14.09 1.28 10.36
CA ASN A 364 -14.58 0.32 9.40
C ASN A 364 -14.04 -1.08 9.74
N ASP A 365 -14.95 -1.97 10.16
CA ASP A 365 -14.63 -3.32 10.64
C ASP A 365 -14.33 -4.33 9.51
N ASP A 366 -14.55 -3.96 8.25
CA ASP A 366 -14.26 -4.79 7.08
C ASP A 366 -12.79 -4.72 6.64
N LEU A 367 -12.03 -3.68 7.04
CA LEU A 367 -10.62 -3.50 6.63
C LEU A 367 -9.73 -4.74 6.84
N PRO A 368 -9.82 -5.50 7.97
CA PRO A 368 -9.07 -6.74 8.16
C PRO A 368 -9.46 -7.83 7.18
N VAL A 369 -10.74 -7.90 6.80
CA VAL A 369 -11.27 -8.89 5.85
C VAL A 369 -10.81 -8.53 4.43
N LEU A 370 -10.74 -7.24 4.10
CA LEU A 370 -10.17 -6.76 2.85
C LEU A 370 -8.67 -7.08 2.76
N ALA A 371 -7.88 -6.78 3.80
CA ALA A 371 -6.47 -7.17 3.87
C ALA A 371 -6.30 -8.69 3.66
N GLN A 372 -7.14 -9.50 4.32
CA GLN A 372 -7.16 -10.95 4.17
C GLN A 372 -7.33 -11.45 2.73
N MET A 373 -7.99 -10.70 1.83
CA MET A 373 -8.24 -11.13 0.45
C MET A 373 -6.99 -11.12 -0.43
N HIS A 374 -5.95 -10.36 -0.07
CA HIS A 374 -4.81 -10.16 -0.96
C HIS A 374 -3.60 -11.05 -0.61
N THR A 375 -2.96 -11.58 -1.65
CA THR A 375 -1.59 -12.10 -1.57
C THR A 375 -0.64 -10.91 -1.62
N HIS A 376 0.45 -10.89 -0.85
CA HIS A 376 1.42 -9.80 -0.93
C HIS A 376 2.04 -9.70 -2.34
N PRO A 377 2.46 -8.48 -2.77
CA PRO A 377 3.22 -8.30 -4.00
C PRO A 377 4.48 -9.18 -4.03
N PRO A 378 5.10 -9.42 -5.21
CA PRO A 378 6.38 -10.10 -5.26
C PRO A 378 7.43 -9.38 -4.40
N ILE A 379 8.31 -10.14 -3.76
CA ILE A 379 9.37 -9.61 -2.88
C ILE A 379 10.54 -8.97 -3.65
N ASP A 380 10.78 -9.46 -4.87
CA ASP A 380 11.87 -9.03 -5.74
C ASP A 380 11.47 -9.12 -7.23
N LYS A 381 12.42 -8.75 -8.10
CA LYS A 381 12.23 -8.70 -9.56
C LYS A 381 12.10 -10.06 -10.23
N ASP A 382 12.59 -11.14 -9.61
CA ASP A 382 12.65 -12.47 -10.21
C ASP A 382 11.44 -13.34 -9.80
N ASN A 383 10.80 -13.00 -8.69
CA ASN A 383 9.51 -13.55 -8.28
C ASN A 383 8.31 -12.90 -9.00
N SER A 384 8.46 -11.73 -9.65
CA SER A 384 7.39 -11.07 -10.42
C SER A 384 7.10 -11.77 -11.75
N TRP A 385 5.85 -12.21 -11.95
CA TRP A 385 5.34 -12.71 -13.23
C TRP A 385 5.22 -11.60 -14.28
N ILE A 386 4.87 -10.37 -13.86
CA ILE A 386 4.78 -9.21 -14.77
C ILE A 386 6.14 -8.91 -15.40
N LEU A 387 7.20 -8.76 -14.57
CA LEU A 387 8.55 -8.47 -15.09
C LEU A 387 9.15 -9.65 -15.86
N ARG A 388 8.82 -10.90 -15.48
CA ARG A 388 9.21 -12.08 -16.26
C ARG A 388 8.58 -12.07 -17.66
N LEU A 389 7.32 -11.65 -17.79
CA LEU A 389 6.65 -11.53 -19.08
C LEU A 389 7.29 -10.41 -19.92
N ASP A 390 7.48 -9.23 -19.33
CA ASP A 390 8.10 -8.09 -20.01
C ASP A 390 9.55 -8.41 -20.43
N ARG A 391 10.32 -9.16 -19.63
CA ARG A 391 11.65 -9.70 -19.98
C ARG A 391 11.59 -10.73 -21.11
N ALA A 392 10.58 -11.60 -21.13
CA ALA A 392 10.41 -12.61 -22.19
C ALA A 392 9.90 -12.02 -23.51
N ALA A 393 9.34 -10.81 -23.49
CA ALA A 393 8.86 -10.06 -24.65
C ALA A 393 9.84 -8.95 -25.11
N ASP A 394 11.06 -8.92 -24.57
CA ASP A 394 12.12 -7.95 -24.91
C ASP A 394 11.78 -6.47 -24.58
N ASN A 395 10.86 -6.24 -23.63
CA ASN A 395 10.46 -4.91 -23.14
C ASN A 395 11.52 -4.31 -22.17
N LEU A 396 12.81 -4.44 -22.48
CA LEU A 396 13.91 -4.23 -21.55
C LEU A 396 14.08 -2.78 -21.07
N SER A 397 13.63 -1.79 -21.86
CA SER A 397 13.79 -0.35 -21.59
C SER A 397 13.17 0.09 -20.25
N THR A 398 12.04 -0.52 -19.86
CA THR A 398 11.28 -0.12 -18.66
C THR A 398 11.51 -1.06 -17.47
N LEU A 399 12.03 -2.27 -17.67
CA LEU A 399 12.20 -3.29 -16.62
C LEU A 399 12.95 -2.80 -15.38
N THR A 400 14.03 -2.04 -15.57
CA THR A 400 14.84 -1.51 -14.46
C THR A 400 14.04 -0.54 -13.59
N HIS A 401 13.17 0.27 -14.22
CA HIS A 401 12.32 1.24 -13.57
C HIS A 401 11.09 0.61 -12.91
N GLN A 402 10.35 -0.24 -13.63
CA GLN A 402 9.22 -1.01 -13.08
C GLN A 402 9.67 -1.81 -11.84
N GLY A 403 10.78 -2.55 -11.95
CA GLY A 403 11.32 -3.33 -10.86
C GLY A 403 11.91 -2.53 -9.69
N ALA A 404 12.10 -1.22 -9.83
CA ALA A 404 12.47 -0.38 -8.69
C ALA A 404 11.29 -0.14 -7.73
N TRP A 405 10.05 -0.24 -8.23
CA TRP A 405 8.84 -0.06 -7.42
C TRP A 405 8.43 -1.29 -6.62
N ILE A 406 8.87 -2.49 -7.02
CA ILE A 406 8.61 -3.75 -6.27
C ILE A 406 8.98 -3.61 -4.78
N PRO A 407 10.21 -3.18 -4.41
CA PRO A 407 10.59 -2.83 -3.05
C PRO A 407 9.59 -1.98 -2.27
N GLU A 408 9.04 -0.94 -2.90
CA GLU A 408 8.22 0.08 -2.23
C GLU A 408 6.76 -0.39 -2.08
N ILE A 409 6.18 -0.97 -3.12
CA ILE A 409 4.82 -1.53 -3.09
C ILE A 409 4.75 -2.74 -2.15
N TRP A 410 5.80 -3.56 -2.10
CA TRP A 410 5.93 -4.64 -1.12
C TRP A 410 5.93 -4.10 0.32
N THR A 411 6.77 -3.10 0.63
CA THR A 411 6.83 -2.48 1.97
C THR A 411 5.51 -1.80 2.36
N ILE A 412 4.87 -1.06 1.44
CA ILE A 412 3.54 -0.47 1.66
C ILE A 412 2.51 -1.54 2.03
N SER A 413 2.49 -2.68 1.32
CA SER A 413 1.49 -3.74 1.56
C SER A 413 1.56 -4.29 2.99
N HIS A 414 2.76 -4.45 3.53
CA HIS A 414 2.98 -4.93 4.89
C HIS A 414 2.66 -3.89 5.96
N ILE A 415 3.05 -2.63 5.73
CA ILE A 415 2.69 -1.52 6.64
C ILE A 415 1.17 -1.34 6.66
N THR A 416 0.51 -1.36 5.50
CA THR A 416 -0.95 -1.32 5.38
C THR A 416 -1.60 -2.46 6.17
N ALA A 417 -1.12 -3.70 6.01
CA ALA A 417 -1.62 -4.84 6.76
C ALA A 417 -1.44 -4.64 8.28
N ALA A 418 -0.24 -4.27 8.74
CA ALA A 418 0.02 -4.01 10.16
C ALA A 418 -0.94 -2.94 10.72
N VAL A 419 -1.11 -1.82 10.01
CA VAL A 419 -1.97 -0.69 10.41
C VAL A 419 -3.44 -1.06 10.47
N VAL A 420 -3.94 -1.80 9.47
CA VAL A 420 -5.32 -2.34 9.47
C VAL A 420 -5.57 -3.12 10.76
N HIS A 421 -4.64 -4.00 11.13
CA HIS A 421 -4.77 -4.89 12.27
C HIS A 421 -4.60 -4.16 13.61
N LEU A 422 -3.71 -3.16 13.69
CA LEU A 422 -3.59 -2.26 14.85
C LEU A 422 -4.87 -1.43 15.09
N ARG A 423 -5.68 -1.16 14.06
CA ARG A 423 -6.95 -0.44 14.20
C ARG A 423 -8.12 -1.31 14.69
N THR A 424 -7.97 -2.64 14.77
CA THR A 424 -9.10 -3.59 14.96
C THR A 424 -8.81 -4.70 15.99
N ILE A 425 -7.98 -4.42 17.00
CA ILE A 425 -7.30 -5.39 17.88
C ILE A 425 -8.24 -6.39 18.61
N ASN A 426 -7.85 -7.68 18.67
CA ASN A 426 -8.39 -8.84 19.43
C ASN A 426 -7.47 -10.12 19.15
N PRO A 427 -7.77 -11.40 19.52
CA PRO A 427 -7.03 -12.64 19.04
C PRO A 427 -7.83 -13.92 18.58
N ASP A 428 -7.38 -14.78 17.63
CA ASP A 428 -7.84 -16.21 17.41
C ASP A 428 -6.82 -17.08 16.57
N PRO A 429 -6.78 -18.44 16.59
CA PRO A 429 -5.54 -19.25 16.37
C PRO A 429 -5.16 -19.77 14.95
N ILE A 430 -3.94 -20.31 14.85
CA ILE A 430 -3.16 -20.63 13.61
C ILE A 430 -3.27 -22.10 13.13
N PRO A 431 -3.51 -22.37 11.84
CA PRO A 431 -3.26 -23.67 11.19
C PRO A 431 -1.79 -23.83 10.73
N ALA A 432 -1.19 -25.00 10.93
CA ALA A 432 0.28 -25.18 10.96
C ALA A 432 1.06 -25.20 9.61
N HIS A 433 0.42 -25.01 8.45
CA HIS A 433 1.08 -25.25 7.15
C HIS A 433 0.80 -24.17 6.09
N SER A 434 1.71 -23.20 5.97
CA SER A 434 1.77 -22.19 4.90
C SER A 434 3.21 -21.66 4.72
N CYS A 435 3.53 -20.96 3.62
CA CYS A 435 4.87 -20.37 3.43
C CYS A 435 5.08 -19.14 4.33
N TRP A 436 6.33 -18.75 4.64
CA TRP A 436 6.61 -17.73 5.67
C TRP A 436 5.94 -16.36 5.41
N GLN A 437 5.75 -15.95 4.16
CA GLN A 437 4.99 -14.72 3.83
C GLN A 437 3.50 -14.87 4.11
N THR A 438 2.92 -16.04 3.79
CA THR A 438 1.54 -16.37 4.15
C THR A 438 1.39 -16.53 5.66
N GLN A 439 2.40 -17.06 6.36
CA GLN A 439 2.44 -17.09 7.83
C GLN A 439 2.46 -15.66 8.38
N LEU A 440 3.34 -14.78 7.91
CA LEU A 440 3.41 -13.39 8.38
C LEU A 440 2.09 -12.65 8.18
N HIS A 441 1.48 -12.79 7.00
CA HIS A 441 0.14 -12.28 6.77
C HIS A 441 -0.86 -12.94 7.74
N GLN A 442 -0.86 -14.27 7.89
CA GLN A 442 -1.71 -14.98 8.86
C GLN A 442 -1.56 -14.50 10.31
N HIS A 443 -0.35 -14.21 10.80
CA HIS A 443 -0.13 -13.67 12.14
C HIS A 443 -0.65 -12.25 12.33
N LEU A 444 -0.68 -11.43 11.27
CA LEU A 444 -1.40 -10.16 11.28
C LEU A 444 -2.92 -10.40 11.25
N ARG A 445 -3.40 -11.35 10.44
CA ARG A 445 -4.83 -11.68 10.27
C ARG A 445 -5.50 -12.22 11.54
N THR A 446 -4.76 -12.83 12.46
CA THR A 446 -5.25 -13.58 13.63
C THR A 446 -5.79 -12.74 14.81
N LEU A 447 -6.28 -11.52 14.59
CA LEU A 447 -6.70 -10.63 15.69
C LEU A 447 -8.24 -10.62 15.98
N ARG A 448 -8.88 -11.65 16.59
CA ARG A 448 -10.37 -11.66 16.81
C ARG A 448 -11.15 -12.39 17.98
N ARG A 449 -10.85 -12.28 19.31
CA ARG A 449 -11.84 -12.21 20.45
C ARG A 449 -11.34 -12.07 21.94
N SER A 450 -11.69 -10.97 22.63
CA SER A 450 -12.31 -10.91 23.98
C SER A 450 -12.66 -9.46 24.37
N ARG A 451 -13.70 -9.25 25.17
CA ARG A 451 -14.23 -7.91 25.57
C ARG A 451 -13.73 -7.46 26.95
N GLU A 452 -12.53 -7.86 27.34
CA GLU A 452 -12.00 -7.68 28.69
C GLU A 452 -10.67 -6.92 28.69
N THR A 453 -10.72 -5.69 29.19
CA THR A 453 -9.58 -4.75 29.41
C THR A 453 -8.69 -4.42 28.21
N THR A 454 -8.68 -3.13 27.83
CA THR A 454 -7.85 -2.57 26.75
C THR A 454 -6.35 -2.83 26.88
N SER A 455 -5.82 -3.07 28.09
CA SER A 455 -4.40 -3.38 28.28
C SER A 455 -3.97 -4.68 27.58
N ILE A 456 -4.81 -5.72 27.63
CA ILE A 456 -4.50 -7.05 27.07
C ILE A 456 -4.37 -6.97 25.54
N GLN A 457 -5.17 -6.11 24.91
CA GLN A 457 -5.19 -5.91 23.47
C GLN A 457 -3.84 -5.37 22.95
N TYR A 458 -3.22 -4.41 23.63
CA TYR A 458 -1.92 -3.87 23.20
C TYR A 458 -0.78 -4.88 23.34
N ASP A 459 -0.78 -5.69 24.40
CA ASP A 459 0.23 -6.76 24.58
C ASP A 459 0.12 -7.82 23.47
N GLU A 460 -1.09 -8.23 23.09
CA GLU A 460 -1.31 -9.16 21.97
C GLU A 460 -0.85 -8.58 20.62
N ALA A 461 -1.19 -7.32 20.34
CA ALA A 461 -0.73 -6.61 19.16
C ALA A 461 0.80 -6.49 19.12
N TRP A 462 1.44 -6.21 20.26
CA TRP A 462 2.89 -6.16 20.40
C TRP A 462 3.53 -7.52 20.10
N VAL A 463 3.01 -8.61 20.69
CA VAL A 463 3.51 -9.97 20.47
C VAL A 463 3.37 -10.39 19.01
N ALA A 464 2.23 -10.11 18.37
CA ALA A 464 2.01 -10.42 16.96
C ALA A 464 3.00 -9.65 16.05
N LEU A 465 3.15 -8.34 16.26
CA LEU A 465 4.03 -7.51 15.44
C LEU A 465 5.52 -7.84 15.66
N ALA A 466 5.94 -8.10 16.91
CA ALA A 466 7.29 -8.51 17.24
C ALA A 466 7.65 -9.88 16.65
N ARG A 467 6.69 -10.80 16.58
CA ARG A 467 6.86 -12.07 15.87
C ARG A 467 7.03 -11.87 14.37
N ASN A 468 6.26 -10.96 13.76
CA ASN A 468 6.39 -10.66 12.34
C ASN A 468 7.73 -9.99 11.99
N ALA A 469 8.25 -9.09 12.84
CA ALA A 469 9.59 -8.53 12.69
C ALA A 469 10.66 -9.65 12.68
N ARG A 470 10.60 -10.59 13.64
CA ARG A 470 11.53 -11.75 13.69
C ARG A 470 11.40 -12.69 12.48
N ILE A 471 10.18 -12.88 11.95
CA ILE A 471 9.96 -13.69 10.74
C ILE A 471 10.64 -13.04 9.54
N ILE A 472 10.51 -11.71 9.38
CA ILE A 472 11.19 -10.96 8.31
C ILE A 472 12.71 -11.10 8.45
N GLU A 473 13.24 -10.79 9.63
CA GLU A 473 14.67 -10.81 9.95
C GLU A 473 15.32 -12.18 9.68
N ALA A 474 14.59 -13.27 9.94
CA ALA A 474 15.08 -14.63 9.73
C ALA A 474 14.93 -15.17 8.28
N ASN A 475 14.12 -14.54 7.42
CA ASN A 475 13.76 -15.10 6.09
C ASN A 475 14.13 -14.19 4.90
N MET A 476 14.69 -13.01 5.13
CA MET A 476 15.00 -12.04 4.06
C MET A 476 16.49 -11.68 3.99
N GLU A 477 16.99 -11.55 2.76
CA GLU A 477 18.31 -10.99 2.53
C GLU A 477 18.34 -9.47 2.81
N GLN A 478 19.49 -9.02 3.30
CA GLN A 478 19.69 -7.64 3.74
C GLN A 478 19.62 -6.68 2.55
N SER A 479 18.57 -5.88 2.53
CA SER A 479 18.15 -5.03 1.40
C SER A 479 17.42 -3.79 1.90
N VAL A 480 17.19 -2.81 1.01
CA VAL A 480 16.47 -1.56 1.35
C VAL A 480 15.08 -1.86 1.93
N SER A 481 14.28 -2.71 1.28
CA SER A 481 12.95 -3.11 1.79
C SER A 481 13.03 -3.83 3.13
N HIS A 482 14.01 -4.71 3.32
CA HIS A 482 14.22 -5.44 4.58
C HIS A 482 14.50 -4.48 5.75
N THR A 483 15.45 -3.56 5.59
CA THR A 483 15.74 -2.56 6.63
C THR A 483 14.55 -1.62 6.85
N TRP A 484 13.84 -1.24 5.78
CA TRP A 484 12.71 -0.31 5.86
C TRP A 484 11.50 -0.89 6.62
N ILE A 485 11.10 -2.12 6.32
CA ILE A 485 9.98 -2.76 7.01
C ILE A 485 10.32 -3.02 8.49
N LEU A 486 11.56 -3.44 8.80
CA LEU A 486 11.98 -3.65 10.19
C LEU A 486 11.96 -2.33 10.96
N VAL A 487 12.55 -1.25 10.42
CA VAL A 487 12.49 0.10 11.01
C VAL A 487 11.05 0.54 11.29
N SER A 488 10.14 0.31 10.34
CA SER A 488 8.72 0.65 10.48
C SER A 488 8.04 -0.17 11.59
N TYR A 489 8.30 -1.48 11.65
CA TYR A 489 7.74 -2.36 12.69
C TYR A 489 8.32 -2.05 14.07
N GLN A 490 9.62 -1.77 14.19
CA GLN A 490 10.25 -1.37 15.45
C GLN A 490 9.70 -0.03 15.96
N THR A 491 9.42 0.92 15.06
CA THR A 491 8.75 2.18 15.40
C THR A 491 7.36 1.93 16.00
N LEU A 492 6.53 1.11 15.33
CA LEU A 492 5.21 0.72 15.83
C LEU A 492 5.28 -0.06 17.16
N LEU A 493 6.29 -0.92 17.36
CA LEU A 493 6.51 -1.65 18.60
C LEU A 493 6.87 -0.73 19.78
N ILE A 494 7.65 0.34 19.56
CA ILE A 494 7.90 1.35 20.60
C ILE A 494 6.57 1.98 21.02
N HIS A 495 5.74 2.40 20.08
CA HIS A 495 4.46 3.05 20.38
C HIS A 495 3.49 2.13 21.14
N LEU A 496 3.47 0.83 20.83
CA LEU A 496 2.68 -0.19 21.54
C LEU A 496 3.11 -0.41 23.00
N LEU A 497 4.38 -0.14 23.38
CA LEU A 497 4.83 -0.21 24.78
C LEU A 497 4.26 0.91 25.66
N PHE A 498 3.73 1.98 25.06
CA PHE A 498 3.25 3.17 25.75
C PHE A 498 1.81 3.51 25.32
N PRO A 499 0.81 2.65 25.61
CA PRO A 499 -0.53 2.79 25.08
C PRO A 499 -1.32 3.97 25.68
N CYS A 500 -2.26 4.52 24.92
CA CYS A 500 -3.17 5.60 25.35
C CYS A 500 -4.06 5.27 26.56
N THR A 501 -4.21 3.99 26.91
CA THR A 501 -5.20 3.54 27.89
C THR A 501 -4.67 3.55 29.32
N GLY A 502 -4.44 4.75 29.85
CA GLY A 502 -4.18 5.02 31.26
C GLY A 502 -2.70 5.00 31.66
N ASN A 503 -2.40 5.65 32.79
CA ASN A 503 -1.06 5.68 33.39
C ASN A 503 -0.71 4.34 34.04
N MET A 504 -0.53 3.30 33.23
CA MET A 504 0.05 2.04 33.68
C MET A 504 1.52 2.27 34.08
N PRO A 505 1.99 1.69 35.20
CA PRO A 505 3.39 1.77 35.58
C PRO A 505 4.24 0.99 34.58
N ILE A 506 5.31 1.62 34.08
CA ILE A 506 6.30 0.97 33.23
C ILE A 506 6.95 -0.18 34.00
N THR A 507 6.91 -1.38 33.43
CA THR A 507 7.50 -2.59 34.03
C THR A 507 8.94 -2.82 33.57
N THR A 508 9.73 -3.53 34.37
CA THR A 508 11.12 -3.87 34.00
C THR A 508 11.21 -4.68 32.69
N SER A 509 10.21 -5.50 32.36
CA SER A 509 10.16 -6.20 31.07
C SER A 509 9.91 -5.25 29.88
N GLN A 510 9.04 -4.25 30.03
CA GLN A 510 8.81 -3.23 29.01
C GLN A 510 10.07 -2.38 28.76
N VAL A 511 10.85 -2.05 29.80
CA VAL A 511 12.11 -1.33 29.58
C VAL A 511 13.18 -2.21 28.94
N GLN A 512 13.25 -3.51 29.27
CA GLN A 512 14.14 -4.43 28.55
C GLN A 512 13.75 -4.56 27.08
N GLN A 513 12.44 -4.64 26.78
CA GLN A 513 11.93 -4.63 25.41
C GLN A 513 12.32 -3.33 24.68
N LEU A 514 12.11 -2.17 25.30
CA LEU A 514 12.51 -0.86 24.75
C LEU A 514 14.02 -0.79 24.49
N SER A 515 14.85 -1.25 25.44
CA SER A 515 16.31 -1.26 25.32
C SER A 515 16.78 -2.12 24.14
N ASN A 516 16.17 -3.30 23.96
CA ASN A 516 16.44 -4.17 22.82
C ASN A 516 16.06 -3.51 21.48
N ILE A 517 14.93 -2.79 21.43
CA ILE A 517 14.49 -2.07 20.22
C ILE A 517 15.42 -0.89 19.91
N ILE A 518 15.86 -0.14 20.93
CA ILE A 518 16.83 0.95 20.75
C ILE A 518 18.18 0.39 20.24
N GLN A 519 18.66 -0.72 20.81
CA GLN A 519 19.89 -1.37 20.36
C GLN A 519 19.81 -1.81 18.89
N PHE A 520 18.64 -2.29 18.43
CA PHE A 520 18.42 -2.58 17.00
C PHE A 520 18.75 -1.38 16.11
N PHE A 521 18.33 -0.15 16.47
CA PHE A 521 18.68 1.05 15.70
C PHE A 521 20.19 1.32 15.72
N VAL A 522 20.85 1.24 16.88
CA VAL A 522 22.31 1.42 16.97
C VAL A 522 23.04 0.44 16.04
N ASP A 523 22.72 -0.86 16.13
CA ASP A 523 23.39 -1.93 15.40
C ASP A 523 23.11 -1.86 13.88
N HIS A 524 21.88 -1.54 13.49
CA HIS A 524 21.48 -1.46 12.09
C HIS A 524 21.91 -0.17 11.38
N PHE A 525 22.42 0.83 12.08
CA PHE A 525 22.81 2.11 11.48
C PHE A 525 23.88 1.96 10.38
N LYS A 526 24.84 1.05 10.56
CA LYS A 526 25.89 0.79 9.56
C LYS A 526 25.35 0.16 8.28
N ILE A 527 24.31 -0.68 8.41
CA ILE A 527 23.61 -1.30 7.28
C ILE A 527 22.77 -0.25 6.55
N PHE A 528 22.00 0.53 7.30
CA PHE A 528 21.20 1.66 6.81
C PHE A 528 22.04 2.67 6.02
N THR A 529 23.18 3.12 6.58
CA THR A 529 24.10 4.06 5.89
C THR A 529 24.72 3.45 4.63
N THR A 530 25.10 2.16 4.66
CA THR A 530 25.63 1.46 3.47
C THR A 530 24.58 1.38 2.35
N LEU A 531 23.34 1.00 2.68
CA LEU A 531 22.24 0.88 1.70
C LEU A 531 21.82 2.24 1.11
N THR A 532 21.83 3.30 1.92
CA THR A 532 21.38 4.64 1.51
C THR A 532 22.44 5.43 0.72
N THR A 533 23.74 5.15 0.94
CA THR A 533 24.87 5.80 0.24
C THR A 533 25.35 5.03 -1.00
N ALA A 534 24.92 3.78 -1.19
CA ALA A 534 25.27 3.00 -2.38
C ALA A 534 24.83 3.71 -3.68
N PRO A 535 25.70 3.83 -4.72
CA PRO A 535 25.41 4.53 -5.98
C PRO A 535 24.48 3.73 -6.91
N SER A 536 23.36 3.25 -6.36
CA SER A 536 22.32 2.50 -7.04
C SER A 536 21.25 3.43 -7.62
N MET A 537 20.61 2.99 -8.70
CA MET A 537 19.36 3.57 -9.22
C MET A 537 18.22 3.61 -8.17
N ALA A 538 18.38 2.93 -7.04
CA ALA A 538 17.47 2.93 -5.88
C ALA A 538 17.48 4.21 -5.01
N CYS A 539 18.04 5.33 -5.51
CA CYS A 539 18.08 6.63 -4.84
C CYS A 539 16.72 7.14 -4.29
N ARG A 540 15.58 6.61 -4.78
CA ARG A 540 14.22 7.03 -4.42
C ARG A 540 13.74 6.38 -3.12
N SER A 541 13.77 5.04 -3.04
CA SER A 541 13.42 4.28 -1.85
C SER A 541 14.29 4.65 -0.64
N ASN A 542 15.53 5.07 -0.89
CA ASN A 542 16.46 5.57 0.12
C ASN A 542 15.90 6.78 0.90
N ARG A 543 15.18 7.71 0.25
CA ARG A 543 14.59 8.88 0.93
C ARG A 543 13.50 8.46 1.92
N SER A 544 12.62 7.55 1.50
CA SER A 544 11.54 7.03 2.33
C SER A 544 12.07 6.18 3.50
N LEU A 545 13.13 5.40 3.27
CA LEU A 545 13.86 4.67 4.32
C LEU A 545 14.51 5.63 5.33
N VAL A 546 15.21 6.68 4.89
CA VAL A 546 15.77 7.72 5.78
C VAL A 546 14.68 8.36 6.62
N SER A 547 13.54 8.69 6.01
CA SER A 547 12.40 9.27 6.73
C SER A 547 11.85 8.33 7.82
N SER A 548 11.56 7.07 7.48
CA SER A 548 11.09 6.10 8.47
C SER A 548 12.13 5.84 9.58
N TYR A 549 13.43 5.90 9.26
CA TYR A 549 14.50 5.77 10.25
C TYR A 549 14.50 6.95 11.24
N VAL A 550 14.33 8.18 10.74
CA VAL A 550 14.23 9.38 11.59
C VAL A 550 12.93 9.40 12.41
N THR A 551 11.81 8.87 11.88
CA THR A 551 10.60 8.61 12.69
C THR A 551 10.89 7.64 13.85
N GLY A 552 11.57 6.51 13.57
CA GLY A 552 11.94 5.54 14.60
C GLY A 552 12.86 6.11 15.68
N LEU A 553 13.85 6.93 15.29
CA LEU A 553 14.68 7.67 16.23
C LEU A 553 13.86 8.68 17.08
N ALA A 554 12.89 9.37 16.49
CA ALA A 554 12.01 10.28 17.24
C ALA A 554 11.19 9.53 18.31
N ALA A 555 10.68 8.33 17.98
CA ALA A 555 9.97 7.45 18.90
C ALA A 555 10.89 6.93 20.03
N CYS A 556 12.10 6.47 19.70
CA CYS A 556 13.12 6.10 20.70
C CYS A 556 13.37 7.22 21.72
N GLY A 557 13.60 8.45 21.22
CA GLY A 557 13.83 9.60 22.09
C GLY A 557 12.62 9.94 22.98
N SER A 558 11.40 9.90 22.42
CA SER A 558 10.18 10.17 23.20
C SER A 558 9.94 9.11 24.27
N ALA A 559 10.22 7.83 23.98
CA ALA A 559 10.09 6.73 24.93
C ALA A 559 11.04 6.89 26.13
N ILE A 560 12.32 7.23 25.88
CA ILE A 560 13.31 7.47 26.95
C ILE A 560 12.93 8.70 27.80
N GLU A 561 12.46 9.78 27.16
CA GLU A 561 11.96 10.98 27.85
C GLU A 561 10.72 10.64 28.71
N LYS A 562 9.80 9.81 28.21
CA LYS A 562 8.61 9.36 28.95
C LYS A 562 8.93 8.46 30.13
N VAL A 563 9.87 7.52 29.99
CA VAL A 563 10.38 6.71 31.11
C VAL A 563 10.96 7.64 32.16
N SER A 564 11.86 8.55 31.77
CA SER A 564 12.55 9.48 32.69
C SER A 564 11.57 10.27 33.55
N ILE A 565 10.53 10.85 32.94
CA ILE A 565 9.47 11.60 33.64
C ILE A 565 8.71 10.70 34.65
N GLN A 566 8.28 9.51 34.24
CA GLN A 566 7.55 8.61 35.15
C GLN A 566 8.39 8.18 36.37
N LEU A 567 9.71 8.06 36.22
CA LEU A 567 10.62 7.73 37.32
C LEU A 567 10.84 8.91 38.28
N GLN A 568 10.85 10.14 37.76
CA GLN A 568 10.94 11.37 38.56
C GLN A 568 9.69 11.63 39.40
N GLU A 569 8.50 11.24 38.91
CA GLU A 569 7.22 11.37 39.64
C GLU A 569 7.12 10.50 40.92
N ARG A 570 8.16 9.73 41.28
CA ARG A 570 8.32 8.96 42.53
C ARG A 570 7.05 8.25 43.03
N LYS A 571 6.36 7.52 42.14
CA LYS A 571 5.18 6.73 42.53
C LYS A 571 5.61 5.56 43.44
N PRO A 572 4.88 5.26 44.53
CA PRO A 572 5.36 4.42 45.65
C PRO A 572 5.51 2.91 45.36
N TRP A 573 5.46 2.51 44.09
CA TRP A 573 5.57 1.13 43.60
C TRP A 573 6.75 0.95 42.63
N LEU A 574 7.72 1.88 42.60
CA LEU A 574 8.96 1.75 41.82
C LEU A 574 9.78 0.52 42.26
N GLU A 575 10.20 -0.31 41.30
CA GLU A 575 11.05 -1.48 41.56
C GLU A 575 12.49 -1.08 41.96
N PRO A 576 13.21 -1.86 42.77
CA PRO A 576 14.53 -1.48 43.29
C PRO A 576 15.63 -1.29 42.23
N ASN A 577 15.50 -1.89 41.03
CA ASN A 577 16.48 -1.78 39.95
C ASN A 577 16.32 -0.52 39.09
N THR A 578 15.26 0.25 39.31
CA THR A 578 14.84 1.39 38.47
C THR A 578 15.93 2.43 38.15
N PRO A 579 16.83 2.81 39.09
CA PRO A 579 17.94 3.73 38.78
C PRO A 579 18.91 3.21 37.70
N GLN A 580 19.25 1.92 37.75
CA GLN A 580 20.19 1.30 36.80
C GLN A 580 19.59 1.21 35.40
N VAL A 581 18.28 0.94 35.35
CA VAL A 581 17.48 0.89 34.13
C VAL A 581 17.48 2.25 33.41
N LEU A 582 17.34 3.36 34.14
CA LEU A 582 17.43 4.70 33.53
C LEU A 582 18.82 5.00 32.97
N VAL A 583 19.90 4.71 33.73
CA VAL A 583 21.27 4.94 33.28
C VAL A 583 21.56 4.19 31.97
N HIS A 584 21.09 2.95 31.84
CA HIS A 584 21.24 2.17 30.61
C HIS A 584 20.53 2.82 29.40
N LEU A 585 19.29 3.29 29.57
CA LEU A 585 18.58 4.02 28.51
C LEU A 585 19.27 5.34 28.12
N LEU A 586 19.85 6.06 29.08
CA LEU A 586 20.58 7.30 28.82
C LEU A 586 21.94 7.06 28.13
N ASP A 587 22.60 5.93 28.40
CA ASP A 587 23.76 5.48 27.61
C ASP A 587 23.40 5.08 26.18
N LEU A 588 22.24 4.47 25.96
CA LEU A 588 21.71 4.23 24.63
C LEU A 588 21.35 5.55 23.91
N ALA A 589 20.75 6.53 24.60
CA ALA A 589 20.49 7.86 24.04
C ALA A 589 21.77 8.56 23.56
N ALA A 590 22.87 8.44 24.31
CA ALA A 590 24.17 8.98 23.92
C ALA A 590 24.77 8.27 22.69
N GLN A 591 24.51 6.97 22.50
CA GLN A 591 24.88 6.25 21.27
C GLN A 591 24.02 6.71 20.08
N LEU A 592 22.73 7.00 20.28
CA LEU A 592 21.85 7.53 19.24
C LEU A 592 22.24 8.95 18.78
N ASP A 593 22.70 9.84 19.67
CA ASP A 593 23.21 11.17 19.28
C ASP A 593 24.43 11.07 18.35
N GLN A 594 25.33 10.10 18.59
CA GLN A 594 26.52 9.88 17.77
C GLN A 594 26.19 9.48 16.32
N LEU A 595 25.02 8.88 16.07
CA LEU A 595 24.58 8.53 14.70
C LEU A 595 24.41 9.78 13.83
N PHE A 596 24.08 10.93 14.42
CA PHE A 596 23.99 12.23 13.74
C PHE A 596 25.36 12.89 13.47
N ALA A 597 26.46 12.12 13.53
CA ALA A 597 27.72 12.46 12.89
C ALA A 597 27.75 12.07 11.39
N SER A 598 26.81 11.25 10.93
CA SER A 598 26.65 10.90 9.51
C SER A 598 25.70 11.86 8.78
N ASP A 599 26.11 12.31 7.60
CA ASP A 599 25.30 13.17 6.72
C ASP A 599 24.00 12.49 6.26
N THR A 600 23.91 11.16 6.28
CA THR A 600 22.73 10.39 5.84
C THR A 600 21.45 10.82 6.56
N LEU A 601 21.52 11.06 7.88
CA LEU A 601 20.35 11.46 8.67
C LEU A 601 19.96 12.93 8.43
N LEU A 602 20.87 13.75 7.92
CA LEU A 602 20.64 15.19 7.69
C LEU A 602 19.72 15.45 6.49
N ALA A 603 19.40 14.42 5.70
CA ALA A 603 18.49 14.49 4.55
C ALA A 603 16.99 14.55 4.93
N ASP A 604 16.59 14.19 6.16
CA ASP A 604 15.23 14.42 6.66
C ASP A 604 15.17 15.75 7.42
N ARG A 605 14.23 16.64 7.04
CA ARG A 605 14.03 17.96 7.68
C ARG A 605 13.88 17.93 9.21
N ARG A 606 13.42 16.81 9.79
CA ARG A 606 13.19 16.60 11.23
C ARG A 606 14.46 16.36 12.03
N TRP A 607 15.61 16.11 11.38
CA TRP A 607 16.84 15.65 12.05
C TRP A 607 17.26 16.52 13.25
N ARG A 608 17.09 17.84 13.17
CA ARG A 608 17.46 18.78 14.25
C ARG A 608 16.70 18.50 15.54
N ILE A 609 15.37 18.40 15.43
CA ILE A 609 14.47 18.17 16.57
C ILE A 609 14.82 16.86 17.28
N VAL A 610 15.10 15.80 16.50
CA VAL A 610 15.47 14.48 17.02
C VAL A 610 16.86 14.51 17.68
N LYS A 611 17.85 15.16 17.05
CA LYS A 611 19.20 15.31 17.62
C LYS A 611 19.20 16.12 18.91
N ASP A 612 18.50 17.26 18.94
CA ASP A 612 18.44 18.12 20.12
C ASP A 612 17.74 17.42 21.30
N ARG A 613 16.77 16.54 21.04
CA ARG A 613 16.20 15.64 22.05
C ARG A 613 17.24 14.66 22.61
N PHE A 614 18.01 13.96 21.77
CA PHE A 614 19.06 13.06 22.28
C PHE A 614 20.18 13.79 23.00
N ARG A 615 20.57 14.99 22.56
CA ARG A 615 21.54 15.83 23.27
C ARG A 615 21.07 16.19 24.68
N ARG A 616 19.79 16.57 24.86
CA ARG A 616 19.20 16.82 26.20
C ARG A 616 19.28 15.58 27.08
N LEU A 617 18.91 14.41 26.55
CA LEU A 617 19.00 13.13 27.27
C LEU A 617 20.45 12.76 27.63
N SER A 618 21.40 13.00 26.73
CA SER A 618 22.83 12.76 26.99
C SER A 618 23.44 13.71 28.02
N MET A 619 22.89 14.93 28.19
CA MET A 619 23.29 15.82 29.28
C MET A 619 22.77 15.31 30.63
N ALA A 620 21.48 14.95 30.69
CA ALA A 620 20.87 14.38 31.91
C ALA A 620 21.57 13.10 32.41
N ARG A 621 22.24 12.36 31.51
CA ARG A 621 23.12 11.22 31.87
C ARG A 621 24.30 11.63 32.75
N GLU A 622 24.89 12.80 32.49
CA GLU A 622 26.06 13.28 33.25
C GLU A 622 25.62 13.77 34.63
N ASP A 623 24.46 14.43 34.70
CA ASP A 623 23.85 14.89 35.96
C ASP A 623 23.40 13.70 36.85
N THR A 624 22.87 12.63 36.26
CA THR A 624 22.51 11.40 37.00
C THR A 624 23.70 10.52 37.38
N ARG A 625 24.88 10.69 36.77
CA ARG A 625 26.13 10.03 37.18
C ARG A 625 26.92 10.80 38.23
N THR A 626 26.74 12.12 38.29
CA THR A 626 27.39 13.01 39.26
C THR A 626 26.57 13.19 40.54
N ALA A 627 25.26 12.94 40.49
CA ALA A 627 24.40 12.86 41.68
C ALA A 627 24.64 11.56 42.48
N ASP A 628 25.34 11.68 43.61
CA ASP A 628 25.26 10.70 44.70
C ASP A 628 23.79 10.45 45.10
N ALA A 629 23.52 9.30 45.74
CA ALA A 629 22.18 8.70 45.91
C ALA A 629 21.09 9.55 46.62
N SER A 630 21.37 10.78 47.03
CA SER A 630 20.44 11.78 47.57
C SER A 630 20.01 12.88 46.57
N GLY A 631 20.63 12.98 45.38
CA GLY A 631 20.57 14.16 44.49
C GLY A 631 19.54 14.19 43.36
N TRP A 632 18.59 13.25 43.32
CA TRP A 632 17.69 13.05 42.16
C TRP A 632 16.81 14.27 41.78
N ASP A 633 16.53 15.16 42.73
CA ASP A 633 15.54 16.23 42.55
C ASP A 633 16.09 17.46 41.77
N ALA A 634 17.42 17.58 41.64
CA ALA A 634 18.08 18.75 41.03
C ALA A 634 18.41 18.60 39.54
N ALA A 635 18.66 17.37 39.05
CA ALA A 635 19.08 17.12 37.67
C ALA A 635 17.98 17.39 36.61
N PHE A 636 16.71 17.41 37.03
CA PHE A 636 15.56 17.38 36.12
C PHE A 636 14.59 18.55 36.26
N SER A 637 14.79 19.46 37.22
CA SER A 637 13.96 20.66 37.40
C SER A 637 14.06 21.67 36.23
N GLY A 638 14.96 21.43 35.27
CA GLY A 638 15.24 22.27 34.09
C GLY A 638 14.77 21.71 32.74
N LEU A 639 14.04 20.58 32.70
CA LEU A 639 13.40 20.13 31.45
C LEU A 639 12.08 20.91 31.24
N PRO A 640 12.01 21.88 30.30
CA PRO A 640 10.71 22.42 29.93
C PRO A 640 9.89 21.30 29.27
N PRO A 641 8.59 21.17 29.58
CA PRO A 641 7.74 20.34 28.75
C PRO A 641 7.80 20.90 27.33
N VAL A 642 8.14 20.06 26.34
CA VAL A 642 7.72 20.35 24.97
C VAL A 642 6.21 20.49 25.05
N ILE A 643 5.69 21.65 24.62
CA ILE A 643 4.27 21.93 24.69
C ILE A 643 3.55 20.88 23.85
N SER A 644 2.98 19.88 24.52
CA SER A 644 1.91 19.09 23.95
C SER A 644 0.82 20.10 23.59
N THR A 645 0.42 20.15 22.33
CA THR A 645 -0.81 20.84 21.94
C THR A 645 -2.00 19.91 22.13
N PRO A 646 -2.68 19.99 23.29
CA PRO A 646 -4.13 19.87 23.29
C PRO A 646 -4.75 21.09 23.99
N ALA A 647 -5.28 22.01 23.20
CA ALA A 647 -6.16 23.08 23.67
C ALA A 647 -7.57 22.88 23.10
N VAL A 648 -8.20 21.75 23.42
CA VAL A 648 -9.67 21.65 23.38
C VAL A 648 -10.16 22.19 24.73
N LEU A 649 -10.49 23.48 24.76
CA LEU A 649 -11.19 24.09 25.89
C LEU A 649 -12.70 23.81 25.77
N PRO A 650 -13.38 23.37 26.85
CA PRO A 650 -14.83 23.22 26.83
C PRO A 650 -15.51 24.59 26.93
N LEU A 651 -16.36 24.91 25.95
CA LEU A 651 -17.29 26.03 26.03
C LEU A 651 -18.45 25.70 26.97
N LEU A 652 -18.55 26.36 28.13
CA LEU A 652 -19.81 26.72 28.81
C LEU A 652 -19.56 27.45 30.16
N GLY A 653 -20.21 28.59 30.36
CA GLY A 653 -20.55 29.10 31.70
C GLY A 653 -20.14 30.55 32.04
N ALA A 654 -21.15 31.37 32.36
CA ALA A 654 -21.09 32.65 33.08
C ALA A 654 -20.32 33.84 32.43
N MET A 655 -21.07 34.68 31.71
CA MET A 655 -20.82 36.13 31.69
C MET A 655 -21.98 36.84 32.40
N ASP A 656 -21.69 37.47 33.54
CA ASP A 656 -22.53 38.48 34.18
C ASP A 656 -21.76 39.82 34.18
N GLY A 657 -22.45 40.94 33.93
CA GLY A 657 -21.90 42.29 34.13
C GLY A 657 -21.69 43.16 32.89
N LEU A 658 -22.77 43.76 32.37
CA LEU A 658 -22.74 45.06 31.68
C LEU A 658 -22.33 46.17 32.67
N PRO A 659 -21.67 47.28 32.27
CA PRO A 659 -22.27 48.36 31.44
C PRO A 659 -21.27 49.01 30.44
N GLU A 660 -21.55 50.02 29.61
CA GLU A 660 -22.78 50.71 29.14
C GLU A 660 -22.50 51.28 27.73
N VAL A 661 -23.56 51.66 27.00
CA VAL A 661 -23.49 52.21 25.62
C VAL A 661 -23.48 53.75 25.65
N PRO A 662 -22.83 54.40 24.67
CA PRO A 662 -23.45 55.58 24.06
C PRO A 662 -23.82 55.35 22.58
N GLU A 663 -25.01 55.83 22.22
CA GLU A 663 -25.64 55.67 20.91
C GLU A 663 -25.11 56.65 19.85
N ASN A 664 -25.63 56.50 18.61
CA ASN A 664 -25.44 57.32 17.39
C ASN A 664 -24.23 56.91 16.51
N SER A 665 -24.37 56.64 15.20
CA SER A 665 -25.56 56.69 14.32
C SER A 665 -25.37 55.82 13.06
N LEU A 666 -26.34 54.91 12.83
CA LEU A 666 -27.19 54.91 11.62
C LEU A 666 -26.54 55.01 10.20
N LEU A 667 -26.50 53.88 9.46
CA LEU A 667 -27.37 53.55 8.28
C LEU A 667 -26.69 52.72 7.15
N TRP A 668 -27.31 51.55 6.89
CA TRP A 668 -27.67 50.94 5.59
C TRP A 668 -26.74 49.97 4.83
N SER A 669 -27.33 48.78 4.62
CA SER A 669 -27.09 47.72 3.62
C SER A 669 -27.43 48.20 2.18
N PRO A 670 -27.32 47.38 1.10
CA PRO A 670 -27.44 45.91 1.03
C PRO A 670 -26.22 45.11 1.50
#